data_AF-A0A220S6K7-F1
#
_entry.id   AF-A0A220S6K7-F1
#
_cell.length_a   1.000
_cell.length_b   1.000
_cell.length_c   1.000
_cell.angle_alpha   90.00
_cell.angle_beta   90.00
_cell.angle_gamma   90.00
#
_symmetry.space_group_name_H-M   'P 1'
#
loop_
_entity.id
_entity.type
_entity.pdbx_description
1 polymer ?
#
loop_
_entity_poly.entity_id
_entity_poly.type
_entity_poly.pdbx_seq_one_letter_code
_entity_poly.pdbx_strand_id
1 'polypeptide(L)'
;MKKQLTLIGVLFMTGISFAQTDRLWSQSSQKTSENVFENKTTINNPKVYTLDINGLKNVLSRAPKRLAAGEKSQVIISFPNSEGKMENFKVKENSNFDPQLAAKYPDIKSYVGEGLGDSSSTVYFSISSLGLSSMEIYGDKSAVFIEPYTKDLSTYVVYKKSDKKDNLNKFECTVIDVAQKGIDNTNLAARPNADDAKLRTFRLALSCTGEYTTYFGGTKANALAAMNNTMTRVNGVFEKDFAARMVLISNNDAVIYTSASSDPYSPSGSMNNWNSELQSTLTSVIGEANYDIGHLFGATGGGGNAGCIGCVCTNGSKGSGYTSPADAIPSGDNFDIDYVAHEMGHQFGGNHTFSMSNEGTGANMEPGSGSTIMGYAGITSQDVQPHSDAFFHAISIQQITNNIKAKTCPVSTATGNSIPTANAGLDYTIPKGTPFMLTGTGTDANGDSLTYVWEQMDNASSSQTGASSAASATKASGPTFRSWTPTASPTRYFPRMASILTGATTTAGTDITVEALSNVARALNFRFTVRDNRAGGSGNNSDDAVITVNATAGPFTVSSQNSATTYTGGTSQTVTWNVAGTTANNVNAANVDILWSTDSGNTWTTLLAGTPNDGTQAVTIPNASTTTGRIMVKGSGHIFFDVNNANITVNAGSGGTDVIAPTAPTLAASGTTATSTNLSWSGATDNVGVTGYDVYQGASLIGSTASTTYTVTSLSPSTTYSFTVKAKDAAGNTSVSSNSVSVTTLAGGTVTYCSASANNTADERIGNVKFGTINNTSTGTAGYENFTSVSTNVTRGNAYTISITPVWTSTVYSEAYAVYIDYNQDGDFTDSGELVWTKSGSTTTPVTGSITIPASATLGSTRMRVMMQYSSIPSSSCGTYTYGQVEDYTLNIGSTAKGDVLNTNNLLTDVKIYPNPVKDMLHISNTTSEDYKIFDMGGKLISSGKLERGAVNVNHLIKGAYMIQIGETAKRFIKN
;
A
#
# COMPACT_ATOMS: atom_id res chain seq x y z
N MET A 1 14.80 15.89 71.70
CA MET A 1 15.83 14.96 72.22
C MET A 1 15.27 13.55 72.21
N LYS A 2 16.04 12.60 71.66
CA LYS A 2 15.98 11.14 71.84
C LYS A 2 14.79 10.34 71.27
N LYS A 3 15.15 9.60 70.22
CA LYS A 3 14.94 8.14 69.99
C LYS A 3 13.58 7.60 69.51
N GLN A 4 13.66 7.00 68.31
CA GLN A 4 13.21 5.64 67.92
C GLN A 4 11.70 5.32 67.85
N LEU A 5 11.22 5.01 66.64
CA LEU A 5 10.70 3.69 66.17
C LEU A 5 9.87 3.92 64.88
N THR A 6 10.39 3.67 63.67
CA THR A 6 10.28 2.46 62.81
C THR A 6 8.89 2.00 62.35
N LEU A 7 8.84 1.74 61.03
CA LEU A 7 8.01 0.80 60.25
C LEU A 7 6.57 1.19 59.88
N ILE A 8 6.33 1.49 58.60
CA ILE A 8 5.67 0.61 57.60
C ILE A 8 5.61 1.38 56.26
N GLY A 9 6.07 0.77 55.16
CA GLY A 9 5.92 1.32 53.81
C GLY A 9 6.97 0.94 52.78
N VAL A 10 7.47 -0.31 52.78
CA VAL A 10 8.23 -0.87 51.65
C VAL A 10 7.43 -2.05 51.12
N LEU A 11 6.82 -1.92 49.94
CA LEU A 11 6.93 -2.86 48.80
C LEU A 11 6.01 -2.42 47.65
N PHE A 12 6.37 -2.86 46.44
CA PHE A 12 5.75 -2.63 45.12
C PHE A 12 6.14 -1.34 44.38
N MET A 13 7.42 -1.24 44.05
CA MET A 13 7.80 -0.81 42.69
C MET A 13 8.31 -2.02 41.92
N THR A 14 7.44 -2.61 41.10
CA THR A 14 7.86 -3.49 40.01
C THR A 14 8.55 -2.64 38.94
N GLY A 15 9.86 -2.53 39.02
CA GLY A 15 10.68 -2.00 37.94
C GLY A 15 10.65 -2.99 36.77
N ILE A 16 9.97 -2.61 35.68
CA ILE A 16 10.10 -3.28 34.39
C ILE A 16 11.47 -2.86 33.83
N SER A 17 12.50 -3.66 34.07
CA SER A 17 13.82 -3.47 33.46
C SER A 17 13.79 -3.96 32.01
N PHE A 18 13.77 -3.03 31.06
CA PHE A 18 14.13 -3.32 29.66
C PHE A 18 15.65 -3.55 29.60
N ALA A 19 16.09 -4.78 29.40
CA ALA A 19 17.47 -5.05 29.03
C ALA A 19 17.63 -4.76 27.53
N GLN A 20 18.17 -3.59 27.19
CA GLN A 20 18.64 -3.29 25.83
C GLN A 20 19.84 -4.19 25.48
N THR A 21 19.79 -4.86 24.33
CA THR A 21 20.79 -5.83 23.82
C THR A 21 21.86 -5.21 22.92
N ASP A 22 22.00 -3.88 22.92
CA ASP A 22 22.84 -3.10 21.99
C ASP A 22 24.36 -3.36 22.07
N ARG A 23 24.83 -4.38 22.82
CA ARG A 23 26.26 -4.63 23.08
C ARG A 23 26.75 -6.07 22.81
N LEU A 24 25.98 -6.91 22.11
CA LEU A 24 26.46 -8.27 21.76
C LEU A 24 27.54 -8.26 20.68
N TRP A 25 27.52 -7.26 19.80
CA TRP A 25 28.40 -7.17 18.63
C TRP A 25 29.39 -6.01 18.78
N SER A 26 30.62 -6.20 18.31
CA SER A 26 31.62 -5.13 18.21
C SER A 26 32.39 -5.25 16.90
N GLN A 27 32.55 -4.16 16.15
CA GLN A 27 33.28 -4.20 14.88
C GLN A 27 34.76 -4.53 15.12
N SER A 28 35.34 -5.38 14.27
CA SER A 28 36.73 -5.85 14.38
C SER A 28 37.51 -5.60 13.09
N SER A 29 38.83 -5.58 13.19
CA SER A 29 39.73 -5.60 12.04
C SER A 29 39.84 -7.02 11.46
N GLN A 30 40.20 -7.09 10.17
CA GLN A 30 40.47 -8.35 9.47
C GLN A 30 41.74 -9.00 10.03
N LYS A 31 41.69 -10.33 10.29
CA LYS A 31 42.87 -11.14 10.63
C LYS A 31 43.54 -11.68 9.36
N THR A 32 44.83 -11.99 9.45
CA THR A 32 45.61 -12.63 8.38
C THR A 32 45.06 -14.03 8.03
N SER A 33 45.25 -14.46 6.78
CA SER A 33 44.55 -15.60 6.15
C SER A 33 44.75 -16.96 6.85
N GLU A 34 45.82 -17.18 7.61
CA GLU A 34 46.15 -18.49 8.21
C GLU A 34 45.11 -18.98 9.24
N ASN A 35 44.26 -18.10 9.78
CA ASN A 35 43.26 -18.43 10.80
C ASN A 35 41.80 -18.34 10.31
N VAL A 36 41.57 -18.11 9.00
CA VAL A 36 40.24 -17.90 8.41
C VAL A 36 39.70 -19.23 7.86
N PHE A 37 38.40 -19.47 7.96
CA PHE A 37 37.76 -20.63 7.31
C PHE A 37 37.93 -20.55 5.79
N GLU A 38 38.21 -21.69 5.17
CA GLU A 38 38.53 -21.82 3.74
C GLU A 38 37.44 -21.17 2.87
N ASN A 39 36.17 -21.42 3.21
CA ASN A 39 34.99 -20.90 2.52
C ASN A 39 34.73 -19.39 2.72
N LYS A 40 35.52 -18.70 3.55
CA LYS A 40 35.42 -17.25 3.80
C LYS A 40 36.55 -16.44 3.17
N THR A 41 37.60 -17.11 2.70
CA THR A 41 38.74 -16.45 2.03
C THR A 41 38.37 -15.78 0.71
N THR A 42 37.24 -16.17 0.11
CA THR A 42 36.74 -15.67 -1.17
C THR A 42 35.81 -14.46 -1.04
N ILE A 43 35.47 -14.02 0.18
CA ILE A 43 34.60 -12.85 0.38
C ILE A 43 35.39 -11.57 0.09
N ASN A 44 34.86 -10.74 -0.81
CA ASN A 44 35.40 -9.43 -1.12
C ASN A 44 35.05 -8.44 0.00
N ASN A 45 36.05 -7.74 0.54
CA ASN A 45 35.87 -6.72 1.59
C ASN A 45 35.03 -7.18 2.79
N PRO A 46 35.40 -8.27 3.48
CA PRO A 46 34.57 -8.84 4.55
C PRO A 46 34.38 -7.84 5.69
N LYS A 47 33.12 -7.63 6.09
CA LYS A 47 32.76 -6.87 7.29
C LYS A 47 32.81 -7.82 8.48
N VAL A 48 33.77 -7.58 9.38
CA VAL A 48 34.10 -8.50 10.48
C VAL A 48 33.67 -7.93 11.84
N TYR A 49 33.08 -8.78 12.67
CA TYR A 49 32.61 -8.44 14.01
C TYR A 49 33.06 -9.49 15.04
N THR A 50 33.24 -9.09 16.29
CA THR A 50 33.28 -10.00 17.44
C THR A 50 31.89 -10.12 18.05
N LEU A 51 31.59 -11.29 18.61
CA LEU A 51 30.31 -11.60 19.24
C LEU A 51 30.53 -12.09 20.67
N ASP A 52 29.84 -11.49 21.64
CA ASP A 52 29.69 -12.08 22.99
C ASP A 52 28.71 -13.27 22.93
N ILE A 53 29.24 -14.43 22.54
CA ILE A 53 28.44 -15.65 22.37
C ILE A 53 27.81 -16.14 23.69
N ASN A 54 28.46 -15.89 24.82
CA ASN A 54 27.94 -16.27 26.13
C ASN A 54 26.80 -15.33 26.55
N GLY A 55 26.96 -14.03 26.32
CA GLY A 55 25.88 -13.04 26.45
C GLY A 55 24.68 -13.42 25.59
N LEU A 56 24.90 -13.81 24.32
CA LEU A 56 23.84 -14.24 23.42
C LEU A 56 23.11 -15.49 23.94
N LYS A 57 23.84 -16.54 24.34
CA LYS A 57 23.25 -17.76 24.94
C LYS A 57 22.40 -17.45 26.18
N ASN A 58 22.89 -16.58 27.05
CA ASN A 58 22.16 -16.17 28.25
C ASN A 58 20.84 -15.48 27.91
N VAL A 59 20.83 -14.58 26.93
CA VAL A 59 19.60 -13.90 26.51
C VAL A 59 18.61 -14.89 25.90
N LEU A 60 19.08 -15.80 25.04
CA LEU A 60 18.26 -16.78 24.33
C LEU A 60 17.70 -17.89 25.21
N SER A 61 18.30 -18.18 26.36
CA SER A 61 17.73 -19.12 27.35
C SER A 61 16.32 -18.76 27.82
N ARG A 62 15.92 -17.49 27.61
CA ARG A 62 14.59 -16.95 27.95
C ARG A 62 13.63 -16.92 26.75
N ALA A 63 14.07 -17.32 25.56
CA ALA A 63 13.23 -17.32 24.37
C ALA A 63 12.18 -18.44 24.49
N PRO A 64 10.89 -18.16 24.29
CA PRO A 64 9.88 -19.20 24.32
C PRO A 64 10.02 -20.12 23.11
N LYS A 65 9.53 -21.35 23.26
CA LYS A 65 9.41 -22.29 22.15
C LYS A 65 8.34 -21.80 21.17
N ARG A 66 8.61 -21.90 19.87
CA ARG A 66 7.74 -21.41 18.79
C ARG A 66 6.27 -21.86 18.86
N LEU A 67 6.00 -23.06 19.37
CA LEU A 67 4.66 -23.67 19.44
C LEU A 67 4.03 -23.63 20.85
N ALA A 68 4.59 -22.88 21.79
CA ALA A 68 3.98 -22.71 23.12
C ALA A 68 2.70 -21.87 23.00
N ALA A 69 1.56 -22.45 23.42
CA ALA A 69 0.26 -21.81 23.31
C ALA A 69 0.19 -20.51 24.13
N GLY A 70 -0.12 -19.39 23.47
CA GLY A 70 -0.37 -18.09 24.13
C GLY A 70 0.89 -17.28 24.51
N GLU A 71 2.10 -17.81 24.33
CA GLU A 71 3.32 -17.10 24.71
C GLU A 71 3.84 -16.17 23.59
N LYS A 72 3.79 -14.86 23.83
CA LYS A 72 4.48 -13.87 22.99
C LYS A 72 5.92 -13.73 23.48
N SER A 73 6.89 -14.00 22.62
CA SER A 73 8.30 -13.72 22.96
C SER A 73 8.50 -12.26 23.34
N GLN A 74 9.30 -12.01 24.36
CA GLN A 74 9.80 -10.66 24.72
C GLN A 74 11.32 -10.57 24.52
N VAL A 75 11.92 -11.59 23.91
CA VAL A 75 13.36 -11.65 23.66
C VAL A 75 13.64 -10.95 22.33
N ILE A 76 14.39 -9.85 22.40
CA ILE A 76 14.84 -9.08 21.25
C ILE A 76 16.35 -9.30 21.12
N ILE A 77 16.82 -9.63 19.92
CA ILE A 77 18.23 -9.76 19.57
C ILE A 77 18.53 -8.85 18.39
N SER A 78 19.68 -8.19 18.44
CA SER A 78 20.15 -7.31 17.37
C SER A 78 21.22 -8.01 16.53
N PHE A 79 21.10 -7.98 15.21
CA PHE A 79 22.09 -8.49 14.26
C PHE A 79 22.59 -7.37 13.32
N PRO A 80 23.88 -7.35 12.95
CA PRO A 80 24.39 -6.42 11.94
C PRO A 80 23.97 -6.87 10.53
N ASN A 81 23.35 -5.98 9.78
CA ASN A 81 23.02 -6.23 8.38
C ASN A 81 24.21 -5.97 7.44
N SER A 82 24.02 -6.23 6.15
CA SER A 82 25.07 -6.04 5.12
C SER A 82 25.62 -4.62 4.98
N GLU A 83 24.89 -3.59 5.44
CA GLU A 83 25.35 -2.20 5.47
C GLU A 83 26.16 -1.89 6.75
N GLY A 84 26.10 -2.78 7.75
CA GLY A 84 26.71 -2.63 9.06
C GLY A 84 25.79 -1.97 10.09
N LYS A 85 24.50 -1.82 9.77
CA LYS A 85 23.46 -1.29 10.65
C LYS A 85 22.86 -2.42 11.47
N MET A 86 22.55 -2.16 12.75
CA MET A 86 21.91 -3.14 13.62
C MET A 86 20.41 -3.22 13.35
N GLU A 87 19.90 -4.44 13.19
CA GLU A 87 18.48 -4.76 13.04
C GLU A 87 17.98 -5.59 14.21
N ASN A 88 16.80 -5.27 14.72
CA ASN A 88 16.24 -5.89 15.92
C ASN A 88 15.19 -6.94 15.54
N PHE A 89 15.34 -8.14 16.08
CA PHE A 89 14.48 -9.28 15.83
C PHE A 89 13.88 -9.81 17.13
N LYS A 90 12.59 -10.12 17.08
CA LYS A 90 11.85 -10.77 18.15
C LYS A 90 11.98 -12.29 18.00
N VAL A 91 12.71 -12.94 18.91
CA VAL A 91 13.22 -14.30 18.72
C VAL A 91 12.41 -15.37 19.46
N LYS A 92 12.21 -16.53 18.82
CA LYS A 92 11.64 -17.76 19.40
C LYS A 92 12.57 -18.95 19.13
N GLU A 93 12.60 -19.93 20.03
CA GLU A 93 13.29 -21.21 19.78
C GLU A 93 12.53 -21.99 18.70
N ASN A 94 13.25 -22.39 17.64
CA ASN A 94 12.75 -23.07 16.46
C ASN A 94 13.53 -24.37 16.20
N SER A 95 13.57 -25.25 17.20
CA SER A 95 14.37 -26.48 17.20
C SER A 95 14.08 -27.38 15.99
N ASN A 96 15.12 -27.84 15.30
CA ASN A 96 15.01 -28.84 14.24
C ASN A 96 15.05 -30.29 14.79
N PHE A 97 15.06 -30.49 16.11
CA PHE A 97 15.22 -31.80 16.72
C PHE A 97 13.94 -32.24 17.40
N ASP A 98 13.70 -33.55 17.36
CA ASP A 98 12.78 -34.18 18.29
C ASP A 98 13.18 -33.85 19.75
N PRO A 99 12.21 -33.63 20.67
CA PRO A 99 12.51 -33.28 22.06
C PRO A 99 13.50 -34.21 22.77
N GLN A 100 13.52 -35.52 22.45
CA GLN A 100 14.46 -36.45 23.05
C GLN A 100 15.90 -36.24 22.55
N LEU A 101 16.08 -35.99 21.25
CA LEU A 101 17.39 -35.67 20.68
C LEU A 101 17.90 -34.32 21.21
N ALA A 102 17.01 -33.33 21.30
CA ALA A 102 17.32 -32.01 21.86
C ALA A 102 17.77 -32.08 23.33
N ALA A 103 17.18 -32.99 24.13
CA ALA A 103 17.59 -33.21 25.51
C ALA A 103 18.98 -33.87 25.62
N LYS A 104 19.35 -34.71 24.66
CA LYS A 104 20.68 -35.37 24.59
C LYS A 104 21.79 -34.41 24.15
N TYR A 105 21.46 -33.42 23.33
CA TYR A 105 22.40 -32.42 22.81
C TYR A 105 21.91 -30.98 23.11
N PRO A 106 21.84 -30.58 24.39
CA PRO A 106 21.19 -29.32 24.80
C PRO A 106 21.91 -28.06 24.30
N ASP A 107 23.20 -28.17 23.95
CA ASP A 107 24.00 -27.06 23.43
C ASP A 107 23.72 -26.71 21.96
N ILE A 108 22.98 -27.57 21.24
CA ILE A 108 22.64 -27.35 19.83
C ILE A 108 21.23 -26.79 19.75
N LYS A 109 21.12 -25.52 19.33
CA LYS A 109 19.85 -24.78 19.28
C LYS A 109 19.66 -24.10 17.94
N SER A 110 18.41 -23.93 17.54
CA SER A 110 18.00 -23.14 16.38
C SER A 110 16.83 -22.24 16.74
N TYR A 111 16.75 -21.10 16.08
CA TYR A 111 15.88 -19.99 16.41
C TYR A 111 15.36 -19.33 15.14
N VAL A 112 14.21 -18.66 15.28
CA VAL A 112 13.66 -17.77 14.26
C VAL A 112 13.37 -16.42 14.91
N GLY A 113 13.65 -15.33 14.20
CA GLY A 113 13.39 -13.97 14.63
C GLY A 113 12.60 -13.17 13.62
N GLU A 114 11.57 -12.48 14.07
CA GLU A 114 10.72 -11.58 13.27
C GLU A 114 11.22 -10.13 13.43
N GLY A 115 11.46 -9.41 12.33
CA GLY A 115 11.98 -8.06 12.34
C GLY A 115 11.02 -7.05 12.99
N LEU A 116 11.55 -6.16 13.84
CA LEU A 116 10.77 -5.10 14.49
C LEU A 116 10.71 -3.80 13.70
N GLY A 117 11.76 -3.50 12.93
CA GLY A 117 11.82 -2.32 12.05
C GLY A 117 11.28 -2.59 10.64
N ASP A 118 11.31 -3.85 10.23
CA ASP A 118 10.81 -4.35 8.96
C ASP A 118 10.09 -5.68 9.23
N SER A 119 8.77 -5.68 9.13
CA SER A 119 7.96 -6.89 9.37
C SER A 119 8.12 -7.96 8.30
N SER A 120 8.77 -7.64 7.17
CA SER A 120 9.12 -8.61 6.13
C SER A 120 10.48 -9.28 6.37
N SER A 121 11.30 -8.78 7.30
CA SER A 121 12.58 -9.40 7.61
C SER A 121 12.43 -10.53 8.63
N THR A 122 13.05 -11.67 8.33
CA THR A 122 13.08 -12.85 9.18
C THR A 122 14.49 -13.39 9.26
N VAL A 123 15.00 -13.61 10.47
CA VAL A 123 16.29 -14.25 10.70
C VAL A 123 16.12 -15.69 11.14
N TYR A 124 16.77 -16.62 10.45
CA TYR A 124 16.94 -18.00 10.87
C TYR A 124 18.37 -18.18 11.35
N PHE A 125 18.56 -18.68 12.57
CA PHE A 125 19.92 -18.86 13.08
C PHE A 125 20.04 -20.02 14.06
N SER A 126 21.24 -20.54 14.17
CA SER A 126 21.59 -21.64 15.07
C SER A 126 22.81 -21.29 15.91
N ILE A 127 22.87 -21.91 17.10
CA ILE A 127 23.99 -21.78 18.03
C ILE A 127 24.40 -23.17 18.49
N SER A 128 25.71 -23.43 18.48
CA SER A 128 26.29 -24.71 18.91
C SER A 128 27.75 -24.54 19.36
N SER A 129 28.47 -25.66 19.51
CA SER A 129 29.92 -25.69 19.64
C SER A 129 30.65 -25.13 18.40
N LEU A 130 29.99 -25.08 17.24
CA LEU A 130 30.52 -24.49 16.00
C LEU A 130 30.27 -22.98 15.89
N GLY A 131 29.77 -22.33 16.95
CA GLY A 131 29.47 -20.89 16.98
C GLY A 131 28.04 -20.57 16.53
N LEU A 132 27.84 -19.32 16.12
CA LEU A 132 26.60 -18.81 15.53
C LEU A 132 26.63 -18.94 14.00
N SER A 133 25.54 -19.42 13.39
CA SER A 133 25.30 -19.30 11.95
C SER A 133 23.91 -18.70 11.73
N SER A 134 23.79 -17.67 10.88
CA SER A 134 22.51 -17.03 10.57
C SER A 134 22.31 -16.76 9.08
N MET A 135 21.03 -16.70 8.72
CA MET A 135 20.51 -16.23 7.45
C MET A 135 19.34 -15.28 7.72
N GLU A 136 19.51 -14.03 7.33
CA GLU A 136 18.47 -13.02 7.31
C GLU A 136 17.84 -13.01 5.92
N ILE A 137 16.54 -13.29 5.86
CA ILE A 137 15.72 -13.19 4.66
C ILE A 137 14.92 -11.89 4.76
N TYR A 138 14.87 -11.16 3.67
CA TYR A 138 14.08 -9.94 3.52
C TYR A 138 12.95 -10.19 2.53
N GLY A 139 11.91 -9.36 2.57
CA GLY A 139 10.84 -9.42 1.59
C GLY A 139 11.24 -8.92 0.19
N ASP A 140 12.27 -8.06 0.11
CA ASP A 140 12.61 -7.30 -1.11
C ASP A 140 14.12 -7.18 -1.37
N LYS A 141 14.97 -7.81 -0.55
CA LYS A 141 16.44 -7.74 -0.63
C LYS A 141 17.07 -9.12 -0.64
N SER A 142 18.31 -9.18 -1.14
CA SER A 142 19.15 -10.37 -1.02
C SER A 142 19.34 -10.77 0.43
N ALA A 143 19.38 -12.08 0.68
CA ALA A 143 19.66 -12.60 2.00
C ALA A 143 21.04 -12.16 2.50
N VAL A 144 21.14 -11.95 3.82
CA VAL A 144 22.37 -11.58 4.52
C VAL A 144 22.77 -12.72 5.45
N PHE A 145 24.06 -13.05 5.46
CA PHE A 145 24.61 -14.17 6.22
C PHE A 145 25.54 -13.66 7.31
N ILE A 146 25.46 -14.28 8.49
CA ILE A 146 26.44 -14.08 9.56
C ILE A 146 26.96 -15.43 9.99
N GLU A 147 28.25 -15.65 9.78
CA GLU A 147 28.90 -16.94 10.02
C GLU A 147 30.28 -16.74 10.65
N PRO A 148 30.84 -17.76 11.33
CA PRO A 148 32.18 -17.70 11.87
C PRO A 148 33.18 -17.41 10.75
N TYR A 149 34.03 -16.41 10.96
CA TYR A 149 35.07 -16.02 10.02
C TYR A 149 36.38 -16.73 10.33
N THR A 150 36.75 -16.83 11.61
CA THR A 150 37.98 -17.49 12.05
C THR A 150 37.72 -18.87 12.67
N LYS A 151 38.68 -19.78 12.50
CA LYS A 151 38.59 -21.16 13.02
C LYS A 151 38.51 -21.25 14.55
N ASP A 152 39.00 -20.22 15.25
CA ASP A 152 38.89 -20.07 16.70
C ASP A 152 37.51 -19.54 17.16
N LEU A 153 36.58 -19.29 16.22
CA LEU A 153 35.22 -18.78 16.45
C LEU A 153 35.17 -17.40 17.13
N SER A 154 36.29 -16.67 17.18
CA SER A 154 36.38 -15.36 17.84
C SER A 154 35.80 -14.21 17.01
N THR A 155 35.75 -14.36 15.68
CA THR A 155 35.19 -13.35 14.78
C THR A 155 34.20 -13.95 13.79
N TYR A 156 33.28 -13.10 13.35
CA TYR A 156 32.17 -13.41 12.45
C TYR A 156 32.18 -12.44 11.27
N VAL A 157 31.75 -12.91 10.10
CA VAL A 157 31.64 -12.11 8.89
C VAL A 157 30.18 -11.91 8.51
N VAL A 158 29.83 -10.69 8.12
CA VAL A 158 28.54 -10.34 7.53
C VAL A 158 28.71 -10.17 6.03
N TYR A 159 27.95 -10.91 5.23
CA TYR A 159 28.09 -10.89 3.77
C TYR A 159 26.78 -11.24 3.05
N LYS A 160 26.65 -10.79 1.80
CA LYS A 160 25.65 -11.25 0.83
C LYS A 160 26.27 -12.29 -0.10
N LYS A 161 25.44 -13.08 -0.78
CA LYS A 161 25.90 -14.04 -1.79
C LYS A 161 26.78 -13.40 -2.86
N SER A 162 26.39 -12.20 -3.32
CA SER A 162 27.15 -11.38 -4.30
C SER A 162 28.54 -10.94 -3.85
N ASP A 163 28.87 -11.06 -2.56
CA ASP A 163 30.14 -10.58 -2.03
C ASP A 163 31.25 -11.63 -2.18
N LYS A 164 30.92 -12.89 -2.52
CA LYS A 164 31.92 -13.95 -2.76
C LYS A 164 32.49 -13.85 -4.18
N LYS A 165 33.79 -14.16 -4.34
CA LYS A 165 34.38 -14.44 -5.65
C LYS A 165 33.79 -15.72 -6.20
N ASP A 166 33.32 -15.67 -7.45
CA ASP A 166 32.80 -16.82 -8.19
C ASP A 166 33.86 -17.93 -8.22
N ASN A 167 33.65 -18.97 -7.41
CA ASN A 167 34.34 -20.24 -7.57
C ASN A 167 33.30 -21.23 -8.07
N LEU A 168 33.12 -21.26 -9.40
CA LEU A 168 32.28 -22.23 -10.07
C LEU A 168 32.92 -23.62 -9.92
N ASN A 169 32.44 -24.41 -8.97
CA ASN A 169 32.73 -25.84 -8.90
C ASN A 169 31.49 -26.61 -9.29
N LYS A 170 31.66 -27.53 -10.24
CA LYS A 170 30.60 -28.28 -10.90
C LYS A 170 29.85 -29.16 -9.89
N PHE A 171 28.64 -28.77 -9.52
CA PHE A 171 27.64 -29.71 -9.02
C PHE A 171 27.15 -30.54 -10.22
N GLU A 172 27.04 -31.85 -10.04
CA GLU A 172 26.42 -32.76 -11.01
C GLU A 172 25.33 -33.54 -10.27
N CYS A 173 24.07 -33.23 -10.55
CA CYS A 173 22.93 -33.98 -10.05
C CYS A 173 22.60 -35.10 -11.05
N THR A 174 22.73 -36.35 -10.61
CA THR A 174 22.69 -37.54 -11.47
C THR A 174 21.36 -38.29 -11.40
N VAL A 175 20.23 -37.58 -11.21
CA VAL A 175 18.86 -38.16 -11.14
C VAL A 175 18.43 -38.90 -12.44
N ILE A 176 19.32 -39.01 -13.42
CA ILE A 176 19.07 -39.59 -14.74
C ILE A 176 18.70 -41.09 -14.63
N ASP A 177 17.47 -41.37 -15.11
CA ASP A 177 16.88 -42.64 -15.56
C ASP A 177 15.97 -43.50 -14.65
N VAL A 178 15.78 -43.27 -13.36
CA VAL A 178 15.05 -44.27 -12.52
C VAL A 178 13.68 -43.84 -11.95
N ALA A 179 13.29 -42.57 -11.96
CA ALA A 179 12.06 -42.13 -11.25
C ALA A 179 11.10 -41.22 -12.04
N GLN A 180 10.75 -41.58 -13.28
CA GLN A 180 9.53 -41.01 -13.94
C GLN A 180 8.21 -41.58 -13.39
N LYS A 181 8.24 -42.49 -12.41
CA LYS A 181 7.03 -43.04 -11.77
C LYS A 181 6.75 -42.32 -10.46
N GLY A 182 5.93 -41.27 -10.49
CA GLY A 182 5.49 -40.67 -9.23
C GLY A 182 4.34 -39.67 -9.28
N ILE A 183 4.19 -38.90 -10.37
CA ILE A 183 3.17 -37.86 -10.41
C ILE A 183 2.30 -38.03 -11.65
N ASP A 184 1.05 -38.43 -11.42
CA ASP A 184 0.00 -38.47 -12.43
C ASP A 184 -0.37 -37.02 -12.78
N ASN A 185 0.21 -36.48 -13.87
CA ASN A 185 -0.02 -35.12 -14.37
C ASN A 185 -1.42 -34.89 -14.95
N THR A 186 -2.34 -35.85 -14.79
CA THR A 186 -3.67 -35.87 -15.42
C THR A 186 -4.67 -34.88 -14.80
N ASN A 187 -4.31 -34.18 -13.72
CA ASN A 187 -5.18 -33.20 -13.05
C ASN A 187 -4.49 -31.86 -12.72
N LEU A 188 -3.76 -31.30 -13.70
CA LEU A 188 -3.15 -29.97 -13.67
C LEU A 188 -4.15 -28.79 -13.52
N ALA A 189 -5.46 -29.06 -13.45
CA ALA A 189 -6.51 -28.05 -13.29
C ALA A 189 -6.61 -27.49 -11.86
N ALA A 190 -6.13 -28.22 -10.85
CA ALA A 190 -5.94 -27.66 -9.51
C ALA A 190 -4.62 -26.88 -9.49
N ARG A 191 -4.65 -25.61 -9.08
CA ARG A 191 -3.48 -24.76 -8.80
C ARG A 191 -3.19 -24.81 -7.29
N PRO A 192 -2.58 -25.89 -6.78
CA PRO A 192 -2.46 -26.10 -5.35
C PRO A 192 -1.26 -25.31 -4.86
N ASN A 193 -1.51 -24.31 -4.04
CA ASN A 193 -0.47 -23.54 -3.38
C ASN A 193 -0.31 -24.06 -1.95
N ALA A 194 0.51 -23.44 -1.11
CA ALA A 194 0.45 -23.67 0.35
C ALA A 194 -0.78 -22.94 0.94
N ASP A 195 -1.97 -23.37 0.53
CA ASP A 195 -3.25 -22.65 0.68
C ASP A 195 -4.24 -23.31 1.67
N ASP A 196 -3.78 -24.21 2.52
CA ASP A 196 -4.64 -24.97 3.44
C ASP A 196 -4.39 -24.67 4.93
N ALA A 197 -3.58 -23.65 5.21
CA ALA A 197 -3.23 -23.17 6.55
C ALA A 197 -2.72 -24.28 7.49
N LYS A 198 -1.98 -25.25 6.94
CA LYS A 198 -1.40 -26.37 7.69
C LYS A 198 0.12 -26.41 7.55
N LEU A 199 0.80 -26.44 8.69
CA LEU A 199 2.21 -26.77 8.78
C LEU A 199 2.36 -28.30 8.83
N ARG A 200 3.07 -28.87 7.85
CA ARG A 200 3.36 -30.30 7.77
C ARG A 200 4.75 -30.58 8.34
N THR A 201 4.82 -31.35 9.42
CA THR A 201 6.08 -31.73 10.05
C THR A 201 6.45 -33.16 9.68
N PHE A 202 7.56 -33.32 8.97
CA PHE A 202 8.15 -34.59 8.55
C PHE A 202 9.29 -35.00 9.48
N ARG A 203 9.33 -36.27 9.84
CA ARG A 203 10.43 -36.88 10.60
C ARG A 203 11.59 -37.18 9.64
N LEU A 204 12.75 -36.58 9.90
CA LEU A 204 13.96 -36.71 9.09
C LEU A 204 14.96 -37.65 9.77
N ALA A 205 15.37 -38.70 9.06
CA ALA A 205 16.54 -39.50 9.40
C ALA A 205 17.74 -39.01 8.56
N LEU A 206 18.62 -38.23 9.17
CA LEU A 206 19.76 -37.61 8.50
C LEU A 206 21.06 -38.30 8.90
N SER A 207 21.64 -39.04 7.96
CA SER A 207 22.93 -39.71 8.12
C SER A 207 24.07 -38.85 7.58
N CYS A 208 25.30 -39.16 7.96
CA CYS A 208 26.50 -38.63 7.30
C CYS A 208 27.60 -39.68 7.18
N THR A 209 28.52 -39.49 6.25
CA THR A 209 29.73 -40.31 6.18
C THR A 209 30.70 -39.98 7.32
N GLY A 210 31.64 -40.88 7.61
CA GLY A 210 32.67 -40.68 8.61
C GLY A 210 33.59 -39.50 8.30
N GLU A 211 33.83 -39.22 7.01
CA GLU A 211 34.58 -38.05 6.55
C GLU A 211 33.84 -36.74 6.85
N TYR A 212 32.51 -36.71 6.71
CA TYR A 212 31.71 -35.52 7.08
C TYR A 212 31.86 -35.22 8.57
N THR A 213 31.75 -36.25 9.41
CA THR A 213 31.96 -36.07 10.85
C THR A 213 33.38 -35.62 11.15
N THR A 214 34.38 -36.17 10.46
CA THR A 214 35.79 -35.78 10.61
C THR A 214 36.00 -34.30 10.27
N TYR A 215 35.38 -33.80 9.19
CA TYR A 215 35.45 -32.40 8.77
C TYR A 215 35.02 -31.44 9.90
N PHE A 216 33.97 -31.77 10.64
CA PHE A 216 33.48 -30.96 11.76
C PHE A 216 34.13 -31.33 13.12
N GLY A 217 35.29 -31.97 13.13
CA GLY A 217 36.05 -32.26 14.35
C GLY A 217 35.78 -33.63 14.98
N GLY A 218 35.24 -34.58 14.22
CA GLY A 218 35.29 -36.02 14.52
C GLY A 218 34.30 -36.52 15.57
N THR A 219 33.40 -35.68 16.07
CA THR A 219 32.40 -36.08 17.08
C THR A 219 30.98 -36.05 16.53
N LYS A 220 30.13 -36.96 17.05
CA LYS A 220 28.70 -36.95 16.69
C LYS A 220 28.02 -35.62 17.00
N ALA A 221 28.40 -34.98 18.10
CA ALA A 221 27.84 -33.70 18.51
C ALA A 221 28.13 -32.58 17.50
N ASN A 222 29.36 -32.51 16.98
CA ASN A 222 29.71 -31.49 15.98
C ASN A 222 29.11 -31.79 14.61
N ALA A 223 29.06 -33.06 14.18
CA ALA A 223 28.35 -33.46 12.97
C ALA A 223 26.87 -33.06 13.04
N LEU A 224 26.22 -33.37 14.17
CA LEU A 224 24.83 -33.01 14.42
C LEU A 224 24.62 -31.48 14.50
N ALA A 225 25.60 -30.73 15.02
CA ALA A 225 25.57 -29.27 15.01
C ALA A 225 25.63 -28.69 13.59
N ALA A 226 26.49 -29.24 12.73
CA ALA A 226 26.59 -28.86 11.33
C ALA A 226 25.29 -29.19 10.56
N MET A 227 24.75 -30.40 10.74
CA MET A 227 23.44 -30.79 10.22
C MET A 227 22.33 -29.81 10.65
N ASN A 228 22.33 -29.38 11.92
CA ASN A 228 21.36 -28.42 12.41
C ASN A 228 21.51 -27.03 11.76
N ASN A 229 22.73 -26.59 11.45
CA ASN A 229 22.95 -25.33 10.73
C ASN A 229 22.31 -25.38 9.34
N THR A 230 22.62 -26.42 8.56
CA THR A 230 22.02 -26.65 7.23
C THR A 230 20.50 -26.75 7.30
N MET A 231 19.96 -27.56 8.21
CA MET A 231 18.51 -27.74 8.31
C MET A 231 17.78 -26.51 8.85
N THR A 232 18.43 -25.64 9.63
CA THR A 232 17.86 -24.34 10.03
C THR A 232 17.55 -23.49 8.81
N ARG A 233 18.43 -23.54 7.82
CA ARG A 233 18.28 -22.82 6.56
C ARG A 233 17.30 -23.47 5.61
N VAL A 234 17.44 -24.78 5.37
CA VAL A 234 16.56 -25.54 4.48
C VAL A 234 15.10 -25.46 4.95
N ASN A 235 14.86 -25.64 6.26
CA ASN A 235 13.50 -25.47 6.80
C ASN A 235 12.97 -24.04 6.63
N GLY A 236 13.83 -23.01 6.70
CA GLY A 236 13.39 -21.63 6.47
C GLY A 236 12.80 -21.40 5.08
N VAL A 237 13.37 -22.04 4.05
CA VAL A 237 12.86 -21.97 2.67
C VAL A 237 11.64 -22.87 2.49
N PHE A 238 11.70 -24.13 2.96
CA PHE A 238 10.59 -25.09 2.81
C PHE A 238 9.32 -24.65 3.55
N GLU A 239 9.45 -24.02 4.71
CA GLU A 239 8.29 -23.49 5.43
C GLU A 239 7.66 -22.28 4.72
N LYS A 240 8.48 -21.47 4.03
CA LYS A 240 8.04 -20.29 3.30
C LYS A 240 7.24 -20.65 2.05
N ASP A 241 7.72 -21.62 1.27
CA ASP A 241 7.10 -21.99 -0.01
C ASP A 241 6.09 -23.15 0.10
N PHE A 242 6.21 -24.02 1.09
CA PHE A 242 5.36 -25.24 1.17
C PHE A 242 4.62 -25.43 2.49
N ALA A 243 4.84 -24.56 3.49
CA ALA A 243 4.44 -24.82 4.88
C ALA A 243 4.88 -26.23 5.35
N ALA A 244 6.09 -26.64 4.97
CA ALA A 244 6.65 -27.95 5.31
C ALA A 244 7.92 -27.78 6.15
N ARG A 245 8.09 -28.63 7.16
CA ARG A 245 9.22 -28.64 8.07
C ARG A 245 9.74 -30.06 8.26
N MET A 246 11.06 -30.20 8.36
CA MET A 246 11.75 -31.45 8.67
C MET A 246 12.36 -31.38 10.06
N VAL A 247 12.10 -32.40 10.88
CA VAL A 247 12.60 -32.51 12.26
C VAL A 247 13.39 -33.81 12.40
N LEU A 248 14.64 -33.69 12.85
CA LEU A 248 15.51 -34.85 13.09
C LEU A 248 14.92 -35.74 14.19
N ILE A 249 14.86 -37.03 13.91
CA ILE A 249 14.27 -38.04 14.81
C ILE A 249 15.03 -38.22 16.12
N SER A 250 14.35 -38.75 17.14
CA SER A 250 14.88 -38.89 18.50
C SER A 250 16.21 -39.66 18.60
N ASN A 251 16.41 -40.67 17.76
CA ASN A 251 17.60 -41.51 17.71
C ASN A 251 18.51 -41.22 16.50
N ASN A 252 18.47 -40.01 15.92
CA ASN A 252 19.24 -39.67 14.72
C ASN A 252 20.76 -39.89 14.89
N ASP A 253 21.29 -39.74 16.11
CA ASP A 253 22.72 -39.95 16.36
C ASP A 253 23.17 -41.41 16.17
N ALA A 254 22.25 -42.37 16.04
CA ALA A 254 22.54 -43.75 15.68
C ALA A 254 23.07 -43.91 14.24
N VAL A 255 22.73 -42.98 13.34
CA VAL A 255 23.16 -42.96 11.93
C VAL A 255 24.20 -41.87 11.66
N ILE A 256 24.87 -41.38 12.71
CA ILE A 256 26.05 -40.51 12.59
C ILE A 256 27.30 -41.35 12.84
N TYR A 257 28.13 -41.47 11.82
CA TYR A 257 29.35 -42.28 11.86
C TYR A 257 30.58 -41.38 12.02
N THR A 258 31.53 -41.77 12.87
CA THR A 258 32.70 -40.95 13.23
C THR A 258 33.98 -41.37 12.50
N SER A 259 33.94 -42.42 11.69
CA SER A 259 35.10 -42.93 10.97
C SER A 259 34.68 -43.57 9.65
N ALA A 260 35.44 -43.26 8.59
CA ALA A 260 35.24 -43.82 7.26
C ALA A 260 35.40 -45.35 7.21
N SER A 261 36.15 -45.94 8.15
CA SER A 261 36.37 -47.40 8.17
C SER A 261 35.22 -48.17 8.83
N SER A 262 34.30 -47.50 9.50
CA SER A 262 33.20 -48.12 10.23
C SER A 262 31.81 -47.60 9.84
N ASP A 263 31.75 -46.68 8.89
CA ASP A 263 30.48 -46.28 8.29
C ASP A 263 30.04 -47.31 7.22
N PRO A 264 28.74 -47.36 6.88
CA PRO A 264 28.20 -48.32 5.92
C PRO A 264 28.30 -47.83 4.46
N TYR A 265 29.04 -46.75 4.20
CA TYR A 265 29.03 -46.07 2.91
C TYR A 265 30.29 -46.37 2.11
N SER A 266 30.10 -46.57 0.80
CA SER A 266 31.21 -46.67 -0.13
C SER A 266 32.07 -45.39 -0.11
N PRO A 267 33.37 -45.43 -0.41
CA PRO A 267 34.17 -44.22 -0.60
C PRO A 267 33.54 -43.29 -1.64
N SER A 268 33.80 -41.97 -1.56
CA SER A 268 33.15 -40.98 -2.43
C SER A 268 33.37 -41.21 -3.94
N GLY A 269 34.46 -41.87 -4.34
CA GLY A 269 34.68 -42.30 -5.73
C GLY A 269 33.71 -43.39 -6.22
N SER A 270 32.83 -43.92 -5.36
CA SER A 270 31.78 -44.89 -5.67
C SER A 270 30.42 -44.46 -5.08
N MET A 271 30.19 -43.15 -4.98
CA MET A 271 28.97 -42.58 -4.39
C MET A 271 27.66 -42.98 -5.08
N ASN A 272 27.70 -43.50 -6.30
CA ASN A 272 26.51 -44.07 -6.96
C ASN A 272 25.87 -45.23 -6.16
N ASN A 273 26.59 -45.84 -5.22
CA ASN A 273 26.05 -46.87 -4.33
C ASN A 273 25.25 -46.26 -3.15
N TRP A 274 25.49 -44.99 -2.81
CA TRP A 274 25.00 -44.36 -1.58
C TRP A 274 23.48 -44.33 -1.45
N ASN A 275 22.73 -44.20 -2.56
CA ASN A 275 21.27 -44.24 -2.51
C ASN A 275 20.78 -45.56 -1.88
N SER A 276 21.34 -46.69 -2.32
CA SER A 276 20.97 -48.02 -1.84
C SER A 276 21.52 -48.34 -0.44
N GLU A 277 22.75 -47.90 -0.17
CA GLU A 277 23.41 -48.07 1.13
C GLU A 277 22.71 -47.28 2.23
N LEU A 278 22.32 -46.04 1.95
CA LEU A 278 21.54 -45.22 2.87
C LEU A 278 20.18 -45.86 3.16
N GLN A 279 19.44 -46.23 2.10
CA GLN A 279 18.11 -46.83 2.27
C GLN A 279 18.19 -48.11 3.13
N SER A 280 19.17 -48.98 2.85
CA SER A 280 19.43 -50.18 3.66
C SER A 280 19.79 -49.83 5.11
N THR A 281 20.68 -48.85 5.32
CA THR A 281 21.14 -48.40 6.63
C THR A 281 19.98 -47.86 7.47
N LEU A 282 19.16 -46.95 6.91
CA LEU A 282 18.03 -46.37 7.62
C LEU A 282 16.95 -47.42 7.91
N THR A 283 16.70 -48.34 6.99
CA THR A 283 15.76 -49.47 7.20
C THR A 283 16.20 -50.35 8.37
N SER A 284 17.49 -50.67 8.45
CA SER A 284 18.07 -51.56 9.45
C SER A 284 18.22 -50.90 10.84
N VAL A 285 18.74 -49.68 10.87
CA VAL A 285 19.14 -49.00 12.12
C VAL A 285 17.98 -48.21 12.73
N ILE A 286 17.20 -47.52 11.90
CA ILE A 286 16.10 -46.66 12.36
C ILE A 286 14.75 -47.37 12.25
N GLY A 287 14.53 -48.11 11.17
CA GLY A 287 13.26 -48.75 10.85
C GLY A 287 12.31 -47.80 10.12
N GLU A 288 11.71 -48.30 9.03
CA GLU A 288 10.87 -47.52 8.11
C GLU A 288 9.71 -46.78 8.78
N ALA A 289 9.13 -47.32 9.85
CA ALA A 289 8.01 -46.65 10.55
C ALA A 289 8.43 -45.36 11.27
N ASN A 290 9.72 -45.16 11.53
CA ASN A 290 10.23 -44.13 12.44
C ASN A 290 10.68 -42.84 11.74
N TYR A 291 10.66 -42.79 10.41
CA TYR A 291 11.00 -41.61 9.63
C TYR A 291 10.10 -41.46 8.40
N ASP A 292 10.01 -40.24 7.89
CA ASP A 292 9.18 -39.85 6.75
C ASP A 292 10.02 -39.49 5.51
N ILE A 293 11.25 -39.03 5.77
CA ILE A 293 12.29 -38.75 4.78
C ILE A 293 13.65 -39.14 5.38
N GLY A 294 14.53 -39.71 4.56
CA GLY A 294 15.91 -39.98 4.91
C GLY A 294 16.87 -39.35 3.91
N HIS A 295 18.00 -38.87 4.39
CA HIS A 295 19.01 -38.21 3.57
C HIS A 295 20.42 -38.45 4.11
N LEU A 296 21.44 -38.42 3.24
CA LEU A 296 22.86 -38.56 3.59
C LEU A 296 23.66 -37.32 3.24
N PHE A 297 24.50 -36.83 4.17
CA PHE A 297 25.51 -35.81 3.89
C PHE A 297 26.91 -36.43 3.78
N GLY A 298 27.55 -36.20 2.64
CA GLY A 298 28.96 -36.51 2.39
C GLY A 298 29.86 -35.29 2.54
N ALA A 299 31.15 -35.52 2.82
CA ALA A 299 32.15 -34.45 2.89
C ALA A 299 32.67 -34.01 1.52
N THR A 300 32.82 -34.97 0.59
CA THR A 300 33.52 -34.79 -0.68
C THR A 300 32.97 -35.73 -1.76
N GLY A 301 33.35 -35.48 -3.01
CA GLY A 301 33.05 -36.33 -4.17
C GLY A 301 32.28 -35.62 -5.27
N GLY A 302 31.50 -34.59 -4.92
CA GLY A 302 30.84 -33.70 -5.87
C GLY A 302 29.62 -34.30 -6.57
N GLY A 303 28.44 -34.09 -5.97
CA GLY A 303 27.17 -34.40 -6.59
C GLY A 303 26.01 -34.50 -5.60
N GLY A 304 24.85 -34.85 -6.13
CA GLY A 304 23.64 -35.10 -5.38
C GLY A 304 22.74 -36.07 -6.13
N ASN A 305 21.96 -36.84 -5.39
CA ASN A 305 20.94 -37.69 -5.96
C ASN A 305 19.84 -37.94 -4.93
N ALA A 306 18.65 -37.44 -5.22
CA ALA A 306 17.46 -37.62 -4.39
C ALA A 306 17.02 -39.09 -4.22
N GLY A 307 17.52 -40.00 -5.06
CA GLY A 307 17.18 -41.42 -5.11
C GLY A 307 15.77 -41.70 -5.64
N CYS A 308 14.88 -40.72 -5.59
CA CYS A 308 13.54 -40.72 -6.16
C CYS A 308 12.91 -39.32 -6.12
N ILE A 309 11.92 -39.09 -6.97
CA ILE A 309 11.12 -37.85 -6.98
C ILE A 309 9.79 -38.10 -6.27
N GLY A 310 9.43 -37.23 -5.31
CA GLY A 310 8.15 -37.26 -4.60
C GLY A 310 7.94 -38.43 -3.63
N CYS A 311 9.02 -39.13 -3.28
CA CYS A 311 8.99 -40.38 -2.54
C CYS A 311 8.93 -40.25 -1.03
N VAL A 312 8.85 -39.05 -0.46
CA VAL A 312 8.53 -38.88 0.98
C VAL A 312 7.35 -39.78 1.38
N CYS A 313 7.44 -40.33 2.59
CA CYS A 313 6.53 -41.33 3.15
C CYS A 313 6.51 -42.72 2.48
N THR A 314 7.34 -42.98 1.46
CA THR A 314 7.32 -44.26 0.72
C THR A 314 8.40 -45.21 1.24
N ASN A 315 8.02 -46.30 1.92
CA ASN A 315 8.98 -47.28 2.41
C ASN A 315 9.78 -47.91 1.25
N GLY A 316 11.05 -48.19 1.49
CA GLY A 316 11.98 -48.73 0.49
C GLY A 316 12.58 -47.69 -0.47
N SER A 317 12.12 -46.43 -0.43
CA SER A 317 12.69 -45.35 -1.26
C SER A 317 12.81 -44.00 -0.56
N LYS A 318 12.03 -43.70 0.48
CA LYS A 318 12.08 -42.39 1.17
C LYS A 318 13.40 -42.07 1.85
N GLY A 319 14.28 -43.05 2.03
CA GLY A 319 15.58 -42.92 2.67
C GLY A 319 16.74 -43.13 1.71
N SER A 320 16.60 -42.81 0.42
CA SER A 320 17.66 -43.01 -0.56
C SER A 320 18.33 -41.72 -1.05
N GLY A 321 17.99 -40.53 -0.53
CA GLY A 321 18.59 -39.27 -1.00
C GLY A 321 19.97 -38.99 -0.42
N TYR A 322 20.89 -38.40 -1.19
CA TYR A 322 22.17 -37.90 -0.67
C TYR A 322 22.62 -36.59 -1.32
N THR A 323 23.49 -35.88 -0.61
CA THR A 323 24.17 -34.66 -1.04
C THR A 323 25.64 -34.70 -0.63
N SER A 324 26.55 -34.34 -1.54
CA SER A 324 27.98 -34.20 -1.25
C SER A 324 28.63 -33.08 -2.09
N PRO A 325 29.36 -32.13 -1.48
CA PRO A 325 29.89 -31.00 -2.21
C PRO A 325 31.08 -31.37 -3.10
N ALA A 326 31.22 -30.69 -4.24
CA ALA A 326 32.36 -30.88 -5.15
C ALA A 326 33.63 -30.15 -4.66
N ASP A 327 33.46 -29.09 -3.90
CA ASP A 327 34.54 -28.25 -3.37
C ASP A 327 35.11 -28.75 -2.03
N ALA A 328 34.62 -29.90 -1.54
CA ALA A 328 34.95 -30.45 -0.22
C ALA A 328 34.58 -29.54 0.97
N ILE A 329 33.58 -28.66 0.80
CA ILE A 329 33.08 -27.76 1.84
C ILE A 329 31.59 -28.08 2.10
N PRO A 330 31.29 -29.01 3.01
CA PRO A 330 29.92 -29.47 3.25
C PRO A 330 29.15 -28.54 4.21
N SER A 331 29.23 -27.22 3.95
CA SER A 331 28.58 -26.19 4.76
C SER A 331 28.41 -24.85 4.03
N GLY A 332 27.47 -24.06 4.53
CA GLY A 332 27.20 -22.71 4.05
C GLY A 332 26.27 -22.69 2.83
N ASP A 333 26.04 -21.49 2.32
CA ASP A 333 25.01 -21.21 1.31
C ASP A 333 24.98 -22.12 0.09
N ASN A 334 26.15 -22.36 -0.52
CA ASN A 334 26.27 -23.25 -1.67
C ASN A 334 25.76 -24.66 -1.33
N PHE A 335 26.26 -25.23 -0.23
CA PHE A 335 25.84 -26.56 0.21
C PHE A 335 24.36 -26.60 0.61
N ASP A 336 23.89 -25.62 1.38
CA ASP A 336 22.53 -25.63 1.94
C ASP A 336 21.44 -25.43 0.88
N ILE A 337 21.68 -24.56 -0.11
CA ILE A 337 20.68 -24.17 -1.13
C ILE A 337 20.90 -24.91 -2.44
N ASP A 338 22.09 -24.80 -3.04
CA ASP A 338 22.35 -25.32 -4.38
C ASP A 338 22.40 -26.86 -4.38
N TYR A 339 22.70 -27.49 -3.23
CA TYR A 339 22.71 -28.96 -3.10
C TYR A 339 21.56 -29.48 -2.22
N VAL A 340 21.55 -29.19 -0.92
CA VAL A 340 20.63 -29.88 0.01
C VAL A 340 19.17 -29.53 -0.26
N ALA A 341 18.84 -28.24 -0.41
CA ALA A 341 17.46 -27.83 -0.70
C ALA A 341 16.99 -28.35 -2.08
N HIS A 342 17.89 -28.43 -3.05
CA HIS A 342 17.63 -29.00 -4.38
C HIS A 342 17.27 -30.49 -4.31
N GLU A 343 18.13 -31.30 -3.70
CA GLU A 343 17.91 -32.76 -3.61
C GLU A 343 16.71 -33.11 -2.73
N MET A 344 16.53 -32.39 -1.61
CA MET A 344 15.32 -32.54 -0.80
C MET A 344 14.08 -32.04 -1.57
N GLY A 345 14.21 -31.03 -2.43
CA GLY A 345 13.14 -30.57 -3.33
C GLY A 345 12.63 -31.69 -4.24
N HIS A 346 13.54 -32.47 -4.82
CA HIS A 346 13.19 -33.69 -5.56
C HIS A 346 12.49 -34.74 -4.68
N GLN A 347 13.03 -35.07 -3.50
CA GLN A 347 12.39 -36.04 -2.60
C GLN A 347 10.94 -35.63 -2.26
N PHE A 348 10.69 -34.32 -2.18
CA PHE A 348 9.39 -33.72 -1.96
C PHE A 348 8.51 -33.60 -3.21
N GLY A 349 9.06 -33.75 -4.42
CA GLY A 349 8.30 -33.87 -5.67
C GLY A 349 8.61 -32.83 -6.76
N GLY A 350 9.58 -31.95 -6.54
CA GLY A 350 9.98 -30.96 -7.55
C GLY A 350 10.73 -31.62 -8.70
N ASN A 351 10.43 -31.19 -9.94
CA ASN A 351 11.25 -31.49 -11.11
C ASN A 351 12.11 -30.27 -11.46
N HIS A 352 13.11 -30.46 -12.32
CA HIS A 352 13.97 -29.37 -12.74
C HIS A 352 13.23 -28.30 -13.54
N THR A 353 13.62 -27.05 -13.32
CA THR A 353 13.00 -25.87 -13.93
C THR A 353 13.78 -25.32 -15.11
N PHE A 354 15.06 -25.69 -15.26
CA PHE A 354 15.92 -25.23 -16.35
C PHE A 354 15.40 -25.64 -17.72
N SER A 355 15.90 -25.02 -18.79
CA SER A 355 15.61 -25.45 -20.17
C SER A 355 16.86 -25.75 -21.00
N MET A 356 18.06 -25.74 -20.39
CA MET A 356 19.29 -26.15 -21.09
C MET A 356 19.26 -27.62 -21.55
N SER A 357 18.49 -28.48 -20.90
CA SER A 357 17.99 -29.76 -21.44
C SER A 357 16.49 -29.90 -21.19
N ASN A 358 15.90 -31.00 -21.64
CA ASN A 358 14.49 -31.30 -21.46
C ASN A 358 14.34 -32.72 -20.92
N GLU A 359 13.64 -32.85 -19.80
CA GLU A 359 13.45 -34.11 -19.07
C GLU A 359 12.06 -34.73 -19.32
N GLY A 360 11.23 -34.09 -20.14
CA GLY A 360 9.88 -34.54 -20.46
C GLY A 360 8.87 -34.39 -19.32
N THR A 361 9.22 -33.68 -18.25
CA THR A 361 8.41 -33.54 -17.02
C THR A 361 7.34 -32.45 -17.13
N GLY A 362 7.47 -31.55 -18.11
CA GLY A 362 6.61 -30.38 -18.27
C GLY A 362 6.93 -29.23 -17.31
N ALA A 363 8.10 -29.24 -16.66
CA ALA A 363 8.52 -28.25 -15.66
C ALA A 363 9.64 -27.30 -16.13
N ASN A 364 10.13 -27.41 -17.37
CA ASN A 364 11.23 -26.63 -17.92
C ASN A 364 10.82 -25.17 -18.22
N MET A 365 10.59 -24.39 -17.17
CA MET A 365 9.98 -23.04 -17.20
C MET A 365 10.99 -21.88 -17.16
N GLU A 366 12.29 -22.15 -17.01
CA GLU A 366 13.32 -21.11 -16.90
C GLU A 366 14.34 -21.17 -18.06
N PRO A 367 14.83 -20.04 -18.58
CA PRO A 367 15.91 -20.02 -19.57
C PRO A 367 17.21 -20.60 -19.03
N GLY A 368 18.02 -21.20 -19.90
CA GLY A 368 19.36 -21.72 -19.59
C GLY A 368 19.36 -22.72 -18.45
N SER A 369 20.31 -22.55 -17.54
CA SER A 369 20.42 -23.28 -16.29
C SER A 369 19.28 -23.05 -15.30
N GLY A 370 18.42 -22.05 -15.49
CA GLY A 370 17.46 -21.66 -14.45
C GLY A 370 18.11 -20.98 -13.25
N SER A 371 17.31 -20.19 -12.55
CA SER A 371 17.75 -19.30 -11.46
C SER A 371 17.25 -19.72 -10.08
N THR A 372 16.18 -20.52 -10.02
CA THR A 372 15.59 -20.99 -8.75
C THR A 372 16.24 -22.27 -8.23
N ILE A 373 15.86 -22.71 -7.02
CA ILE A 373 16.45 -23.88 -6.35
C ILE A 373 16.42 -25.16 -7.21
N MET A 374 15.36 -25.38 -8.00
CA MET A 374 15.27 -26.55 -8.89
C MET A 374 15.91 -26.31 -10.27
N GLY A 375 16.64 -25.22 -10.43
CA GLY A 375 17.56 -24.99 -11.55
C GLY A 375 18.95 -25.57 -11.25
N TYR A 376 19.85 -25.33 -12.20
CA TYR A 376 21.26 -25.74 -12.23
C TYR A 376 22.18 -24.50 -12.36
N ALA A 377 21.85 -23.43 -11.66
CA ALA A 377 22.63 -22.19 -11.67
C ALA A 377 24.12 -22.47 -11.34
N GLY A 378 25.03 -21.95 -12.16
CA GLY A 378 26.48 -22.04 -12.00
C GLY A 378 27.16 -23.27 -12.60
N ILE A 379 26.42 -24.25 -13.11
CA ILE A 379 26.99 -25.60 -13.36
C ILE A 379 26.76 -26.11 -14.78
N THR A 380 26.18 -25.28 -15.65
CA THR A 380 25.92 -25.62 -17.06
C THR A 380 26.71 -24.71 -18.00
N SER A 381 26.69 -25.03 -19.30
CA SER A 381 27.29 -24.18 -20.34
C SER A 381 26.35 -23.08 -20.87
N GLN A 382 25.11 -23.02 -20.37
CA GLN A 382 24.13 -21.98 -20.67
C GLN A 382 23.72 -21.31 -19.37
N ASP A 383 24.70 -20.80 -18.64
CA ASP A 383 24.45 -20.34 -17.28
C ASP A 383 23.80 -18.95 -17.20
N VAL A 384 22.77 -18.83 -16.37
CA VAL A 384 22.08 -17.57 -16.13
C VAL A 384 22.71 -16.77 -15.00
N GLN A 385 23.28 -17.45 -14.00
CA GLN A 385 23.90 -16.89 -12.81
C GLN A 385 24.74 -17.94 -12.06
N PRO A 386 25.78 -17.54 -11.29
CA PRO A 386 26.69 -18.49 -10.65
C PRO A 386 26.07 -19.44 -9.61
N HIS A 387 24.91 -19.12 -9.05
CA HIS A 387 24.28 -19.89 -7.98
C HIS A 387 22.79 -19.58 -7.83
N SER A 388 21.99 -20.51 -7.30
CA SER A 388 20.54 -20.37 -7.22
C SER A 388 20.10 -19.27 -6.25
N ASP A 389 18.99 -18.62 -6.58
CA ASP A 389 18.25 -17.79 -5.64
C ASP A 389 17.44 -18.69 -4.69
N ALA A 390 17.42 -18.36 -3.40
CA ALA A 390 16.88 -19.22 -2.34
C ALA A 390 15.33 -19.21 -2.25
N PHE A 391 14.66 -19.54 -3.35
CA PHE A 391 13.22 -19.76 -3.45
C PHE A 391 12.90 -20.78 -4.55
N PHE A 392 11.70 -21.36 -4.48
CA PHE A 392 11.21 -22.28 -5.49
C PHE A 392 10.36 -21.58 -6.55
N HIS A 393 10.56 -21.95 -7.81
CA HIS A 393 9.70 -21.52 -8.92
C HIS A 393 8.25 -21.94 -8.68
N ALA A 394 7.27 -21.17 -9.17
CA ALA A 394 5.86 -21.50 -8.98
C ALA A 394 5.44 -22.90 -9.49
N ILE A 395 6.14 -23.47 -10.47
CA ILE A 395 5.91 -24.86 -10.90
C ILE A 395 6.37 -25.88 -9.85
N SER A 396 7.51 -25.64 -9.21
CA SER A 396 8.03 -26.48 -8.13
C SER A 396 7.12 -26.40 -6.90
N ILE A 397 6.59 -25.20 -6.59
CA ILE A 397 5.54 -25.02 -5.57
C ILE A 397 4.34 -25.89 -5.88
N GLN A 398 3.78 -25.78 -7.08
CA GLN A 398 2.63 -26.58 -7.49
C GLN A 398 2.90 -28.10 -7.38
N GLN A 399 4.06 -28.58 -7.83
CA GLN A 399 4.38 -30.02 -7.82
C GLN A 399 4.58 -30.55 -6.40
N ILE A 400 5.34 -29.83 -5.58
CA ILE A 400 5.65 -30.25 -4.21
C ILE A 400 4.41 -30.20 -3.33
N THR A 401 3.63 -29.12 -3.38
CA THR A 401 2.40 -28.98 -2.57
C THR A 401 1.39 -30.08 -2.93
N ASN A 402 1.22 -30.39 -4.23
CA ASN A 402 0.41 -31.51 -4.70
C ASN A 402 0.81 -32.81 -4.04
N ASN A 403 2.11 -33.12 -4.10
CA ASN A 403 2.63 -34.36 -3.54
C ASN A 403 2.39 -34.43 -2.02
N ILE A 404 2.83 -33.42 -1.26
CA ILE A 404 2.78 -33.47 0.21
C ILE A 404 1.37 -33.35 0.78
N LYS A 405 0.44 -32.71 0.06
CA LYS A 405 -0.98 -32.64 0.46
C LYS A 405 -1.66 -34.01 0.37
N ALA A 406 -1.20 -34.88 -0.53
CA ALA A 406 -1.68 -36.23 -0.67
C ALA A 406 -1.09 -37.21 0.36
N LYS A 407 -0.04 -36.83 1.10
CA LYS A 407 0.61 -37.71 2.08
C LYS A 407 -0.06 -37.66 3.45
N THR A 408 -0.03 -38.78 4.15
CA THR A 408 -0.60 -38.95 5.51
C THR A 408 0.45 -39.15 6.61
N CYS A 409 1.72 -39.39 6.25
CA CYS A 409 2.78 -39.58 7.24
C CYS A 409 3.17 -38.32 8.06
N PRO A 410 3.14 -37.08 7.53
CA PRO A 410 3.55 -35.94 8.32
C PRO A 410 2.50 -35.57 9.37
N VAL A 411 2.95 -35.03 10.50
CA VAL A 411 2.06 -34.40 11.47
C VAL A 411 1.61 -33.05 10.92
N SER A 412 0.31 -32.92 10.64
CA SER A 412 -0.28 -31.69 10.12
C SER A 412 -0.89 -30.87 11.25
N THR A 413 -0.38 -29.65 11.46
CA THR A 413 -0.85 -28.73 12.50
C THR A 413 -1.48 -27.49 11.86
N ALA A 414 -2.67 -27.11 12.30
CA ALA A 414 -3.30 -25.86 11.87
C ALA A 414 -2.47 -24.66 12.34
N THR A 415 -2.15 -23.75 11.43
CA THR A 415 -1.30 -22.58 11.72
C THR A 415 -2.11 -21.39 12.27
N GLY A 416 -3.43 -21.42 12.08
CA GLY A 416 -4.31 -20.26 12.33
C GLY A 416 -4.02 -19.09 11.39
N ASN A 417 -3.30 -19.35 10.29
CA ASN A 417 -3.00 -18.38 9.25
C ASN A 417 -4.18 -18.22 8.28
N SER A 418 -4.43 -17.01 7.83
CA SER A 418 -5.27 -16.71 6.69
C SER A 418 -4.41 -16.78 5.43
N ILE A 419 -4.89 -17.45 4.40
CA ILE A 419 -4.11 -17.57 3.16
C ILE A 419 -4.25 -16.28 2.34
N PRO A 420 -3.15 -15.75 1.77
CA PRO A 420 -3.21 -14.55 0.97
C PRO A 420 -4.03 -14.78 -0.31
N THR A 421 -4.67 -13.72 -0.79
CA THR A 421 -5.30 -13.71 -2.12
C THR A 421 -4.25 -13.39 -3.18
N ALA A 422 -4.42 -13.95 -4.38
CA ALA A 422 -3.65 -13.60 -5.56
C ALA A 422 -4.62 -13.29 -6.70
N ASN A 423 -4.38 -12.19 -7.42
CA ASN A 423 -5.12 -11.82 -8.61
C ASN A 423 -4.12 -11.24 -9.63
N ALA A 424 -3.95 -11.93 -10.75
CA ALA A 424 -3.01 -11.59 -11.80
C ALA A 424 -3.51 -10.44 -12.71
N GLY A 425 -4.77 -10.04 -12.57
CA GLY A 425 -5.40 -9.03 -13.42
C GLY A 425 -5.98 -9.63 -14.70
N LEU A 426 -6.01 -8.82 -15.76
CA LEU A 426 -6.56 -9.22 -17.05
C LEU A 426 -5.49 -9.84 -17.96
N ASP A 427 -5.92 -10.63 -18.93
CA ASP A 427 -5.12 -10.98 -20.09
C ASP A 427 -4.99 -9.77 -21.02
N TYR A 428 -3.84 -9.65 -21.70
CA TYR A 428 -3.56 -8.53 -22.60
C TYR A 428 -3.01 -8.99 -23.95
N THR A 429 -3.32 -8.22 -25.00
CA THR A 429 -2.60 -8.28 -26.28
C THR A 429 -1.63 -7.11 -26.35
N ILE A 430 -0.34 -7.38 -26.56
CA ILE A 430 0.71 -6.36 -26.61
C ILE A 430 1.36 -6.28 -28.01
N PRO A 431 1.88 -5.10 -28.40
CA PRO A 431 2.71 -4.99 -29.60
C PRO A 431 4.03 -5.77 -29.45
N LYS A 432 4.51 -6.35 -30.54
CA LYS A 432 5.80 -7.07 -30.55
C LYS A 432 6.98 -6.11 -30.34
N GLY A 433 8.08 -6.62 -29.79
CA GLY A 433 9.31 -5.86 -29.58
C GLY A 433 9.14 -4.66 -28.64
N THR A 434 8.11 -4.66 -27.79
CA THR A 434 7.76 -3.53 -26.92
C THR A 434 7.85 -3.94 -25.45
N PRO A 435 8.47 -3.13 -24.58
CA PRO A 435 8.44 -3.35 -23.13
C PRO A 435 7.03 -3.44 -22.57
N PHE A 436 6.85 -4.26 -21.54
CA PHE A 436 5.58 -4.37 -20.83
C PHE A 436 5.77 -4.60 -19.34
N MET A 437 4.74 -4.34 -18.55
CA MET A 437 4.72 -4.54 -17.11
C MET A 437 3.51 -5.35 -16.69
N LEU A 438 3.70 -6.28 -15.75
CA LEU A 438 2.60 -7.01 -15.14
C LEU A 438 2.43 -6.54 -13.71
N THR A 439 1.19 -6.23 -13.34
CA THR A 439 0.83 -5.77 -12.00
C THR A 439 -0.31 -6.64 -11.49
N GLY A 440 -0.04 -7.39 -10.43
CA GLY A 440 -1.06 -8.17 -9.74
C GLY A 440 -1.58 -7.44 -8.51
N THR A 441 -2.52 -8.06 -7.80
CA THR A 441 -2.97 -7.62 -6.48
C THR A 441 -3.06 -8.80 -5.52
N GLY A 442 -2.72 -8.55 -4.26
CA GLY A 442 -2.85 -9.53 -3.19
C GLY A 442 -3.28 -8.86 -1.90
N THR A 443 -4.01 -9.59 -1.08
CA THR A 443 -4.46 -9.16 0.24
C THR A 443 -4.23 -10.30 1.23
N ASP A 444 -3.95 -9.96 2.48
CA ASP A 444 -3.89 -10.93 3.56
C ASP A 444 -4.78 -10.45 4.72
N ALA A 445 -5.62 -11.35 5.22
CA ALA A 445 -6.60 -11.02 6.26
C ALA A 445 -5.97 -10.91 7.65
N ASN A 446 -4.73 -11.38 7.84
CA ASN A 446 -3.97 -11.18 9.07
C ASN A 446 -3.16 -9.87 9.07
N GLY A 447 -3.04 -9.20 7.92
CA GLY A 447 -2.25 -8.00 7.76
C GLY A 447 -0.75 -8.29 7.64
N ASP A 448 -0.39 -9.51 7.29
CA ASP A 448 0.98 -9.97 7.10
C ASP A 448 1.63 -9.26 5.88
N SER A 449 2.95 -9.08 5.94
CA SER A 449 3.72 -8.44 4.85
C SER A 449 3.80 -9.36 3.64
N LEU A 450 3.19 -8.96 2.53
CA LEU A 450 3.17 -9.74 1.30
C LEU A 450 4.43 -9.53 0.44
N THR A 451 4.87 -10.61 -0.21
CA THR A 451 5.83 -10.56 -1.31
C THR A 451 5.24 -11.20 -2.56
N TYR A 452 5.70 -10.73 -3.71
CA TYR A 452 5.12 -10.99 -5.01
C TYR A 452 6.21 -11.41 -5.99
N VAL A 453 5.88 -12.35 -6.87
CA VAL A 453 6.72 -12.71 -8.02
C VAL A 453 5.85 -13.01 -9.23
N TRP A 454 6.32 -12.58 -10.39
CA TRP A 454 5.75 -12.91 -11.69
C TRP A 454 6.72 -13.85 -12.38
N GLU A 455 6.29 -15.04 -12.76
CA GLU A 455 7.14 -16.09 -13.35
C GLU A 455 6.53 -16.62 -14.65
N GLN A 456 7.37 -16.93 -15.64
CA GLN A 456 6.88 -17.50 -16.88
C GLN A 456 6.57 -18.99 -16.68
N MET A 457 5.47 -19.47 -17.27
CA MET A 457 4.98 -20.85 -17.17
C MET A 457 4.96 -21.55 -18.54
N ASP A 458 5.78 -21.06 -19.47
CA ASP A 458 5.95 -21.64 -20.81
C ASP A 458 7.00 -22.75 -20.79
N ASN A 459 6.55 -24.02 -20.79
CA ASN A 459 7.46 -25.16 -20.80
C ASN A 459 8.28 -25.23 -22.10
N ALA A 460 9.59 -25.45 -21.97
CA ALA A 460 10.46 -25.66 -23.11
C ALA A 460 10.18 -27.00 -23.83
N SER A 461 10.10 -26.98 -25.16
CA SER A 461 10.12 -28.20 -25.97
C SER A 461 11.54 -28.73 -26.13
N SER A 462 11.69 -29.96 -26.62
CA SER A 462 13.00 -30.55 -26.91
C SER A 462 13.82 -29.77 -27.94
N SER A 463 13.15 -28.95 -28.77
CA SER A 463 13.77 -28.03 -29.74
C SER A 463 14.21 -26.69 -29.15
N GLN A 464 13.93 -26.40 -27.87
CA GLN A 464 14.26 -25.14 -27.20
C GLN A 464 15.30 -25.34 -26.08
N THR A 465 16.21 -26.28 -26.28
CA THR A 465 17.28 -26.65 -25.34
C THR A 465 18.67 -26.25 -25.84
N GLY A 466 19.72 -26.47 -25.05
CA GLY A 466 21.08 -26.07 -25.36
C GLY A 466 21.17 -24.57 -25.64
N ALA A 467 21.88 -24.17 -26.71
CA ALA A 467 21.96 -22.76 -27.11
C ALA A 467 20.59 -22.12 -27.41
N SER A 468 19.59 -22.90 -27.84
CA SER A 468 18.22 -22.42 -28.09
C SER A 468 17.41 -22.19 -26.80
N SER A 469 17.94 -22.58 -25.65
CA SER A 469 17.39 -22.28 -24.34
C SER A 469 17.49 -20.79 -23.99
N ALA A 470 18.48 -20.08 -24.54
CA ALA A 470 18.63 -18.64 -24.34
C ALA A 470 17.39 -17.85 -24.78
N ALA A 471 17.11 -16.75 -24.08
CA ALA A 471 16.05 -15.84 -24.47
C ALA A 471 16.45 -15.10 -25.77
N SER A 472 15.52 -15.02 -26.72
CA SER A 472 15.74 -14.28 -27.96
C SER A 472 14.43 -13.72 -28.51
N ALA A 473 14.53 -12.65 -29.29
CA ALA A 473 13.35 -11.99 -29.84
C ALA A 473 12.59 -12.86 -30.85
N THR A 474 13.24 -13.83 -31.48
CA THR A 474 12.63 -14.72 -32.47
C THR A 474 12.17 -16.06 -31.88
N LYS A 475 12.34 -16.26 -30.57
CA LYS A 475 11.96 -17.49 -29.89
C LYS A 475 10.43 -17.66 -29.88
N ALA A 476 9.94 -18.68 -30.56
CA ALA A 476 8.51 -18.91 -30.76
C ALA A 476 7.82 -19.67 -29.61
N SER A 477 8.58 -20.42 -28.80
CA SER A 477 8.05 -21.21 -27.67
C SER A 477 9.05 -21.30 -26.52
N GLY A 478 8.62 -21.85 -25.38
CA GLY A 478 9.44 -22.00 -24.17
C GLY A 478 9.77 -20.67 -23.49
N PRO A 479 10.58 -20.70 -22.43
CA PRO A 479 10.80 -19.54 -21.59
C PRO A 479 11.76 -18.54 -22.24
N THR A 480 11.46 -17.25 -22.06
CA THR A 480 12.23 -16.08 -22.51
C THR A 480 12.44 -15.06 -21.40
N PHE A 481 11.94 -15.29 -20.19
CA PHE A 481 12.11 -14.41 -19.05
C PHE A 481 12.54 -15.21 -17.81
N ARG A 482 13.72 -14.90 -17.27
CA ARG A 482 14.26 -15.46 -16.02
C ARG A 482 13.31 -15.22 -14.83
N SER A 483 13.34 -16.09 -13.82
CA SER A 483 12.72 -15.80 -12.52
C SER A 483 13.62 -14.90 -11.66
N TRP A 484 13.02 -13.96 -10.94
CA TRP A 484 13.73 -13.07 -10.02
C TRP A 484 13.16 -13.21 -8.63
N THR A 485 14.00 -12.99 -7.61
CA THR A 485 13.61 -13.05 -6.20
C THR A 485 12.31 -12.28 -5.94
N PRO A 486 11.35 -12.86 -5.18
CA PRO A 486 10.13 -12.16 -4.80
C PRO A 486 10.41 -10.80 -4.16
N THR A 487 9.54 -9.82 -4.41
CA THR A 487 9.69 -8.44 -3.90
C THR A 487 8.41 -7.94 -3.25
N ALA A 488 8.49 -6.83 -2.50
CA ALA A 488 7.30 -6.15 -1.98
C ALA A 488 6.47 -5.43 -3.07
N SER A 489 7.01 -5.26 -4.28
CA SER A 489 6.27 -4.67 -5.41
C SER A 489 5.44 -5.74 -6.12
N PRO A 490 4.13 -5.52 -6.30
CA PRO A 490 3.30 -6.42 -7.12
C PRO A 490 3.51 -6.24 -8.62
N THR A 491 4.34 -5.26 -9.02
CA THR A 491 4.65 -4.93 -10.40
C THR A 491 6.02 -5.46 -10.81
N ARG A 492 6.09 -6.18 -11.93
CA ARG A 492 7.33 -6.57 -12.62
C ARG A 492 7.38 -5.98 -14.03
N TYR A 493 8.56 -5.48 -14.43
CA TYR A 493 8.84 -4.98 -15.77
C TYR A 493 9.58 -6.02 -16.61
N PHE A 494 9.29 -6.05 -17.92
CA PHE A 494 9.84 -7.01 -18.88
C PHE A 494 10.40 -6.29 -20.13
N PRO A 495 11.73 -6.38 -20.39
CA PRO A 495 12.78 -6.91 -19.51
C PRO A 495 12.92 -6.05 -18.25
N ARG A 496 13.86 -6.37 -17.35
CA ARG A 496 14.07 -5.56 -16.14
C ARG A 496 14.27 -4.08 -16.47
N MET A 497 13.76 -3.18 -15.63
CA MET A 497 13.79 -1.73 -15.86
C MET A 497 15.19 -1.20 -16.18
N ALA A 498 16.23 -1.74 -15.54
CA ALA A 498 17.62 -1.36 -15.82
C ALA A 498 18.05 -1.60 -17.28
N SER A 499 17.51 -2.62 -17.97
CA SER A 499 17.73 -2.84 -19.41
C SER A 499 16.89 -1.86 -20.25
N ILE A 500 15.64 -1.64 -19.87
CA ILE A 500 14.74 -0.73 -20.59
C ILE A 500 15.31 0.69 -20.61
N LEU A 501 15.84 1.18 -19.50
CA LEU A 501 16.41 2.53 -19.38
C LEU A 501 17.63 2.79 -20.28
N THR A 502 18.29 1.73 -20.76
CA THR A 502 19.39 1.82 -21.73
C THR A 502 18.91 1.60 -23.17
N GLY A 503 17.61 1.46 -23.40
CA GLY A 503 17.02 1.08 -24.69
C GLY A 503 17.26 -0.37 -25.10
N ALA A 504 17.67 -1.23 -24.16
CA ALA A 504 17.95 -2.63 -24.46
C ALA A 504 16.63 -3.44 -24.47
N THR A 505 16.46 -4.26 -25.50
CA THR A 505 15.34 -5.19 -25.63
C THR A 505 15.60 -6.54 -24.97
N THR A 506 16.77 -6.67 -24.33
CA THR A 506 17.25 -7.90 -23.69
C THR A 506 17.94 -7.63 -22.36
N THR A 507 18.05 -8.67 -21.54
CA THR A 507 18.87 -8.67 -20.31
C THR A 507 19.89 -9.79 -20.39
N ALA A 508 21.15 -9.44 -20.18
CA ALA A 508 22.24 -10.41 -20.11
C ALA A 508 22.27 -11.09 -18.72
N GLY A 509 22.47 -12.41 -18.71
CA GLY A 509 22.92 -13.17 -17.55
C GLY A 509 24.43 -13.36 -17.59
N THR A 510 24.93 -14.39 -16.90
CA THR A 510 26.37 -14.73 -16.90
C THR A 510 26.85 -15.11 -18.30
N ASP A 511 26.27 -16.15 -18.91
CA ASP A 511 26.72 -16.68 -20.20
C ASP A 511 25.74 -16.42 -21.34
N ILE A 512 24.45 -16.27 -21.02
CA ILE A 512 23.38 -16.17 -22.02
C ILE A 512 22.50 -14.94 -21.82
N THR A 513 21.71 -14.62 -22.83
CA THR A 513 20.58 -13.68 -22.66
C THR A 513 19.46 -14.37 -21.88
N VAL A 514 19.01 -13.73 -20.79
CA VAL A 514 18.07 -14.30 -19.80
C VAL A 514 16.67 -13.67 -19.87
N GLU A 515 16.55 -12.49 -20.48
CA GLU A 515 15.26 -11.88 -20.82
C GLU A 515 15.32 -11.32 -22.24
N ALA A 516 14.24 -11.47 -23.01
CA ALA A 516 14.14 -10.88 -24.35
C ALA A 516 12.70 -10.54 -24.72
N LEU A 517 12.48 -9.36 -25.27
CA LEU A 517 11.21 -8.98 -25.88
C LEU A 517 10.95 -9.78 -27.15
N SER A 518 9.73 -10.32 -27.29
CA SER A 518 9.38 -11.15 -28.45
C SER A 518 9.00 -10.29 -29.66
N ASN A 519 9.62 -10.59 -30.80
CA ASN A 519 9.32 -10.06 -32.13
C ASN A 519 8.47 -11.04 -32.97
N VAL A 520 8.02 -12.15 -32.38
CA VAL A 520 7.18 -13.15 -33.03
C VAL A 520 5.84 -13.25 -32.30
N ALA A 521 4.77 -13.53 -33.05
CA ALA A 521 3.46 -13.73 -32.45
C ALA A 521 3.47 -15.01 -31.61
N ARG A 522 3.10 -14.89 -30.33
CA ARG A 522 3.01 -16.01 -29.39
C ARG A 522 2.20 -15.61 -28.16
N ALA A 523 1.68 -16.60 -27.46
CA ALA A 523 1.25 -16.41 -26.07
C ALA A 523 2.47 -16.55 -25.15
N LEU A 524 2.50 -15.70 -24.13
CA LEU A 524 3.38 -15.81 -22.98
C LEU A 524 2.51 -16.09 -21.77
N ASN A 525 2.74 -17.22 -21.12
CA ASN A 525 1.97 -17.64 -19.95
C ASN A 525 2.73 -17.20 -18.71
N PHE A 526 2.10 -16.41 -17.83
CA PHE A 526 2.70 -15.95 -16.59
C PHE A 526 1.87 -16.37 -15.39
N ARG A 527 2.55 -16.65 -14.28
CA ARG A 527 1.96 -16.87 -12.96
C ARG A 527 2.40 -15.77 -12.01
N PHE A 528 1.42 -15.21 -11.30
CA PHE A 528 1.59 -14.28 -10.21
C PHE A 528 1.46 -15.03 -8.88
N THR A 529 2.54 -15.16 -8.12
CA THR A 529 2.55 -15.84 -6.83
C THR A 529 2.70 -14.83 -5.69
N VAL A 530 1.79 -14.90 -4.72
CA VAL A 530 1.74 -14.07 -3.51
C VAL A 530 2.10 -14.92 -2.29
N ARG A 531 3.05 -14.45 -1.47
CA ARG A 531 3.47 -15.10 -0.21
C ARG A 531 3.23 -14.16 0.96
N ASP A 532 2.69 -14.67 2.05
CA ASP A 532 2.51 -13.89 3.29
C ASP A 532 3.75 -13.83 4.19
N ASN A 533 4.75 -14.66 3.91
CA ASN A 533 6.02 -14.74 4.66
C ASN A 533 5.83 -15.01 6.17
N ARG A 534 4.68 -15.51 6.59
CA ARG A 534 4.37 -15.69 8.01
C ARG A 534 5.21 -16.80 8.64
N ALA A 535 6.03 -16.43 9.62
CA ALA A 535 6.71 -17.39 10.48
C ALA A 535 5.68 -18.23 11.26
N GLY A 536 5.86 -19.55 11.34
CA GLY A 536 4.85 -20.41 11.96
C GLY A 536 4.13 -21.34 10.99
N GLY A 537 4.23 -21.07 9.69
CA GLY A 537 3.55 -21.81 8.63
C GLY A 537 2.93 -20.80 7.66
N SER A 538 3.78 -20.36 6.72
CA SER A 538 3.44 -19.36 5.71
C SER A 538 2.42 -19.91 4.73
N GLY A 539 1.58 -19.04 4.22
CA GLY A 539 0.66 -19.30 3.13
C GLY A 539 1.15 -18.64 1.85
N ASN A 540 0.83 -19.29 0.74
CA ASN A 540 0.93 -18.67 -0.57
C ASN A 540 -0.25 -19.03 -1.45
N ASN A 541 -0.46 -18.20 -2.46
CA ASN A 541 -1.49 -18.39 -3.45
C ASN A 541 -1.03 -17.81 -4.79
N SER A 542 -1.66 -18.23 -5.88
CA SER A 542 -1.28 -17.80 -7.22
C SER A 542 -2.45 -17.69 -8.18
N ASP A 543 -2.26 -16.83 -9.18
CA ASP A 543 -3.16 -16.66 -10.30
C ASP A 543 -2.35 -16.50 -11.61
N ASP A 544 -2.94 -16.85 -12.75
CA ASP A 544 -2.24 -16.84 -14.04
C ASP A 544 -2.79 -15.74 -14.95
N ALA A 545 -1.93 -15.17 -15.80
CA ALA A 545 -2.31 -14.25 -16.87
C ALA A 545 -1.63 -14.65 -18.19
N VAL A 546 -2.34 -14.47 -19.29
CA VAL A 546 -1.87 -14.74 -20.65
C VAL A 546 -1.62 -13.44 -21.38
N ILE A 547 -0.39 -13.28 -21.87
CA ILE A 547 0.03 -12.10 -22.63
C ILE A 547 0.25 -12.51 -24.08
N THR A 548 -0.60 -12.02 -24.97
CA THR A 548 -0.54 -12.33 -26.40
C THR A 548 0.30 -11.29 -27.14
N VAL A 549 1.42 -11.70 -27.72
CA VAL A 549 2.25 -10.85 -28.58
C VAL A 549 1.62 -10.79 -29.97
N ASN A 550 1.31 -9.58 -30.42
CA ASN A 550 0.67 -9.35 -31.71
C ASN A 550 1.62 -9.57 -32.90
N ALA A 551 1.12 -10.11 -34.01
CA ALA A 551 1.94 -10.33 -35.21
C ALA A 551 2.29 -9.04 -35.97
N THR A 552 1.42 -8.02 -35.90
CA THR A 552 1.46 -6.83 -36.76
C THR A 552 1.88 -5.59 -35.99
N ALA A 553 1.24 -5.28 -34.87
CA ALA A 553 1.52 -4.10 -34.07
C ALA A 553 2.90 -4.18 -33.39
N GLY A 554 3.60 -3.05 -33.36
CA GLY A 554 4.92 -2.90 -32.73
C GLY A 554 6.09 -2.77 -33.72
N PRO A 555 7.26 -2.31 -33.25
CA PRO A 555 7.53 -1.92 -31.86
C PRO A 555 6.99 -0.52 -31.54
N PHE A 556 6.33 -0.39 -30.40
CA PHE A 556 5.95 0.90 -29.83
C PHE A 556 7.16 1.48 -29.10
N THR A 557 7.62 2.66 -29.50
CA THR A 557 8.89 3.22 -29.00
C THR A 557 8.81 4.73 -28.81
N VAL A 558 9.35 5.25 -27.70
CA VAL A 558 9.57 6.68 -27.49
C VAL A 558 10.73 7.14 -28.38
N SER A 559 10.47 8.11 -29.25
CA SER A 559 11.42 8.58 -30.26
C SER A 559 12.14 9.88 -29.85
N SER A 560 11.63 10.61 -28.86
CA SER A 560 12.22 11.84 -28.34
C SER A 560 13.05 11.61 -27.07
N GLN A 561 13.91 12.57 -26.72
CA GLN A 561 14.75 12.56 -25.49
C GLN A 561 15.65 11.33 -25.32
N ASN A 562 16.02 10.65 -26.42
CA ASN A 562 16.94 9.51 -26.41
C ASN A 562 18.43 9.90 -26.32
N SER A 563 18.72 11.20 -26.25
CA SER A 563 20.04 11.77 -25.99
C SER A 563 19.99 12.65 -24.74
N ALA A 564 21.09 12.69 -23.99
CA ALA A 564 21.17 13.50 -22.77
C ALA A 564 20.79 14.96 -23.08
N THR A 565 19.80 15.47 -22.36
CA THR A 565 19.21 16.79 -22.63
C THR A 565 19.03 17.55 -21.32
N THR A 566 19.14 18.88 -21.36
CA THR A 566 18.92 19.75 -20.20
C THR A 566 17.69 20.62 -20.42
N TYR A 567 16.77 20.61 -19.45
CA TYR A 567 15.58 21.44 -19.42
C TYR A 567 15.60 22.41 -18.24
N THR A 568 14.90 23.52 -18.42
CA THR A 568 14.48 24.38 -17.31
C THR A 568 13.16 23.83 -16.78
N GLY A 569 13.09 23.60 -15.48
CA GLY A 569 11.86 23.14 -14.82
C GLY A 569 10.69 24.10 -15.05
N GLY A 570 9.47 23.58 -15.17
CA GLY A 570 8.26 24.34 -15.48
C GLY A 570 8.03 24.65 -16.97
N THR A 571 8.95 24.24 -17.85
CA THR A 571 8.79 24.45 -19.31
C THR A 571 8.05 23.29 -19.98
N SER A 572 7.29 23.63 -21.03
CA SER A 572 6.62 22.66 -21.90
C SER A 572 7.63 22.00 -22.85
N GLN A 573 7.60 20.68 -22.92
CA GLN A 573 8.45 19.85 -23.78
C GLN A 573 7.59 18.93 -24.63
N THR A 574 7.98 18.74 -25.90
CA THR A 574 7.30 17.81 -26.80
C THR A 574 7.86 16.39 -26.61
N VAL A 575 6.96 15.44 -26.38
CA VAL A 575 7.25 14.01 -26.32
C VAL A 575 6.66 13.35 -27.56
N THR A 576 7.47 12.59 -28.29
CA THR A 576 7.06 11.86 -29.49
C THR A 576 7.32 10.37 -29.34
N TRP A 577 6.46 9.56 -29.95
CA TRP A 577 6.58 8.11 -29.97
C TRP A 577 6.03 7.52 -31.27
N ASN A 578 6.43 6.29 -31.57
CA ASN A 578 5.88 5.53 -32.68
C ASN A 578 4.62 4.78 -32.23
N VAL A 579 3.45 5.18 -32.75
CA VAL A 579 2.16 4.53 -32.47
C VAL A 579 2.16 3.05 -32.88
N ALA A 580 2.91 2.69 -33.93
CA ALA A 580 3.19 1.31 -34.34
C ALA A 580 1.95 0.39 -34.44
N GLY A 581 0.81 0.92 -34.90
CA GLY A 581 -0.43 0.14 -35.07
C GLY A 581 -1.11 -0.30 -33.76
N THR A 582 -0.72 0.26 -32.61
CA THR A 582 -1.27 -0.09 -31.29
C THR A 582 -2.70 0.41 -31.06
N THR A 583 -3.16 1.42 -31.81
CA THR A 583 -4.56 1.88 -31.80
C THR A 583 -5.55 0.89 -32.44
N ALA A 584 -5.04 -0.16 -33.09
CA ALA A 584 -5.81 -1.20 -33.77
C ALA A 584 -5.20 -2.59 -33.51
N ASN A 585 -5.40 -3.54 -34.42
CA ASN A 585 -4.79 -4.88 -34.41
C ASN A 585 -5.04 -5.68 -33.12
N ASN A 586 -6.20 -5.49 -32.47
CA ASN A 586 -6.54 -6.11 -31.18
C ASN A 586 -5.68 -5.66 -29.99
N VAL A 587 -4.72 -4.75 -30.18
CA VAL A 587 -4.09 -4.00 -29.08
C VAL A 587 -5.06 -2.90 -28.64
N ASN A 588 -5.66 -2.17 -29.59
CA ASN A 588 -6.77 -1.22 -29.35
C ASN A 588 -6.49 -0.16 -28.25
N ALA A 589 -5.26 0.31 -28.16
CA ALA A 589 -4.85 1.39 -27.26
C ALA A 589 -5.12 2.75 -27.89
N ALA A 590 -6.36 3.25 -27.74
CA ALA A 590 -6.76 4.55 -28.28
C ALA A 590 -6.02 5.73 -27.62
N ASN A 591 -5.63 5.58 -26.35
CA ASN A 591 -5.02 6.62 -25.54
C ASN A 591 -3.71 6.12 -24.89
N VAL A 592 -2.85 7.06 -24.50
CA VAL A 592 -1.63 6.83 -23.71
C VAL A 592 -1.61 7.71 -22.46
N ASP A 593 -0.81 7.31 -21.49
CA ASP A 593 -0.41 8.11 -20.33
C ASP A 593 1.08 8.44 -20.48
N ILE A 594 1.45 9.70 -20.20
CA ILE A 594 2.83 10.17 -20.17
C ILE A 594 3.24 10.36 -18.72
N LEU A 595 4.27 9.61 -18.30
CA LEU A 595 4.78 9.60 -16.94
C LEU A 595 6.20 10.15 -16.87
N TRP A 596 6.52 10.70 -15.70
CA TRP A 596 7.80 11.32 -15.37
C TRP A 596 8.40 10.68 -14.13
N SER A 597 9.70 10.43 -14.20
CA SER A 597 10.51 10.00 -13.07
C SER A 597 11.63 11.00 -12.85
N THR A 598 11.91 11.32 -11.58
CA THR A 598 13.08 12.10 -11.16
C THR A 598 14.26 11.24 -10.72
N ASP A 599 14.10 9.92 -10.66
CA ASP A 599 14.99 8.98 -9.98
C ASP A 599 15.38 7.79 -10.86
N SER A 600 15.62 8.03 -12.17
CA SER A 600 15.99 7.00 -13.14
C SER A 600 14.98 5.85 -13.24
N GLY A 601 13.69 6.17 -13.24
CA GLY A 601 12.61 5.20 -13.44
C GLY A 601 12.28 4.32 -12.25
N ASN A 602 12.75 4.64 -11.04
CA ASN A 602 12.38 3.93 -9.82
C ASN A 602 10.95 4.28 -9.38
N THR A 603 10.57 5.56 -9.48
CA THR A 603 9.22 6.05 -9.23
C THR A 603 8.68 6.84 -10.42
N TRP A 604 7.37 6.74 -10.65
CA TRP A 604 6.69 7.37 -11.79
C TRP A 604 5.52 8.23 -11.32
N THR A 605 5.45 9.44 -11.86
CA THR A 605 4.37 10.41 -11.64
C THR A 605 3.72 10.76 -12.97
N THR A 606 2.40 10.86 -13.02
CA THR A 606 1.72 11.17 -14.28
C THR A 606 1.86 12.65 -14.62
N LEU A 607 2.38 12.95 -15.82
CA LEU A 607 2.36 14.31 -16.38
C LEU A 607 1.06 14.57 -17.16
N LEU A 608 0.60 13.58 -17.91
CA LEU A 608 -0.60 13.68 -18.74
C LEU A 608 -1.26 12.30 -18.83
N ALA A 609 -2.54 12.20 -18.46
CA ALA A 609 -3.30 10.95 -18.48
C ALA A 609 -4.30 10.92 -19.65
N GLY A 610 -4.49 9.75 -20.25
CA GLY A 610 -5.58 9.49 -21.20
C GLY A 610 -5.55 10.33 -22.47
N THR A 611 -4.38 10.79 -22.91
CA THR A 611 -4.22 11.59 -24.14
C THR A 611 -4.27 10.70 -25.39
N PRO A 612 -4.72 11.18 -26.56
CA PRO A 612 -4.76 10.36 -27.77
C PRO A 612 -3.41 9.72 -28.10
N ASN A 613 -3.45 8.46 -28.55
CA ASN A 613 -2.29 7.73 -29.04
C ASN A 613 -1.99 8.12 -30.51
N ASP A 614 -1.61 9.37 -30.73
CA ASP A 614 -1.39 9.98 -32.05
C ASP A 614 0.10 10.21 -32.38
N GLY A 615 1.00 9.88 -31.45
CA GLY A 615 2.45 9.90 -31.64
C GLY A 615 3.15 11.17 -31.15
N THR A 616 2.42 12.16 -30.64
CA THR A 616 3.02 13.42 -30.17
C THR A 616 2.15 14.15 -29.17
N GLN A 617 2.71 14.57 -28.04
CA GLN A 617 2.03 15.45 -27.08
C GLN A 617 3.01 16.42 -26.41
N ALA A 618 2.50 17.57 -25.99
CA ALA A 618 3.25 18.52 -25.18
C ALA A 618 2.98 18.26 -23.69
N VAL A 619 4.03 18.23 -22.87
CA VAL A 619 3.93 18.05 -21.41
C VAL A 619 4.81 19.07 -20.68
N THR A 620 4.31 19.56 -19.55
CA THR A 620 5.08 20.47 -18.69
C THR A 620 5.97 19.67 -17.74
N ILE A 621 7.29 19.87 -17.82
CA ILE A 621 8.23 19.20 -16.92
C ILE A 621 8.16 19.84 -15.53
N PRO A 622 8.03 19.06 -14.43
CA PRO A 622 7.96 19.61 -13.09
C PRO A 622 9.14 20.50 -12.75
N ASN A 623 8.92 21.59 -12.00
CA ASN A 623 9.98 22.50 -11.59
C ASN A 623 10.76 21.95 -10.38
N ALA A 624 11.38 20.79 -10.55
CA ALA A 624 12.19 20.13 -9.54
C ALA A 624 13.52 19.69 -10.17
N SER A 625 14.63 20.05 -9.51
CA SER A 625 15.96 19.71 -10.03
C SER A 625 16.16 18.20 -10.01
N THR A 626 16.68 17.66 -11.11
CA THR A 626 17.12 16.27 -11.20
C THR A 626 18.17 16.13 -12.29
N THR A 627 19.12 15.21 -12.14
CA THR A 627 20.07 14.83 -13.20
C THR A 627 19.73 13.48 -13.82
N THR A 628 18.62 12.86 -13.38
CA THR A 628 18.23 11.48 -13.65
C THR A 628 16.81 11.38 -14.19
N GLY A 629 16.28 12.46 -14.77
CA GLY A 629 14.93 12.52 -15.31
C GLY A 629 14.67 11.47 -16.39
N ARG A 630 13.47 10.88 -16.41
CA ARG A 630 12.96 9.98 -17.46
C ARG A 630 11.51 10.26 -17.80
N ILE A 631 11.15 10.00 -19.05
CA ILE A 631 9.79 10.05 -19.58
C ILE A 631 9.40 8.66 -20.07
N MET A 632 8.26 8.17 -19.60
CA MET A 632 7.61 6.95 -20.08
C MET A 632 6.35 7.32 -20.84
N VAL A 633 6.11 6.66 -21.96
CA VAL A 633 4.81 6.67 -22.63
C VAL A 633 4.22 5.27 -22.51
N LYS A 634 3.05 5.16 -21.88
CA LYS A 634 2.38 3.90 -21.58
C LYS A 634 1.00 3.87 -22.21
N GLY A 635 0.57 2.74 -22.78
CA GLY A 635 -0.82 2.61 -23.23
C GLY A 635 -1.80 2.76 -22.06
N SER A 636 -2.78 3.65 -22.20
CA SER A 636 -3.76 3.92 -21.13
C SER A 636 -4.72 2.73 -21.03
N GLY A 637 -4.85 2.16 -19.83
CA GLY A 637 -5.56 0.88 -19.63
C GLY A 637 -4.85 -0.35 -20.22
N HIS A 638 -3.58 -0.21 -20.63
CA HIS A 638 -2.76 -1.28 -21.18
C HIS A 638 -1.49 -1.49 -20.36
N ILE A 639 -0.77 -2.58 -20.66
CA ILE A 639 0.47 -2.98 -19.95
C ILE A 639 1.76 -2.68 -20.71
N PHE A 640 1.68 -2.32 -22.00
CA PHE A 640 2.86 -1.98 -22.80
C PHE A 640 3.25 -0.52 -22.62
N PHE A 641 4.54 -0.24 -22.73
CA PHE A 641 5.10 1.10 -22.62
C PHE A 641 6.48 1.15 -23.28
N ASP A 642 7.04 2.35 -23.40
CA ASP A 642 8.46 2.54 -23.63
C ASP A 642 8.98 3.77 -22.87
N VAL A 643 10.30 3.83 -22.66
CA VAL A 643 10.98 4.89 -21.89
C VAL A 643 12.09 5.49 -22.74
N ASN A 644 12.32 6.79 -22.60
CA ASN A 644 13.44 7.42 -23.27
C ASN A 644 14.81 6.88 -22.78
N ASN A 645 15.78 6.77 -23.69
CA ASN A 645 17.05 6.04 -23.45
C ASN A 645 18.14 6.87 -22.74
N ALA A 646 17.87 8.11 -22.33
CA ALA A 646 18.88 9.00 -21.76
C ALA A 646 18.38 9.80 -20.56
N ASN A 647 19.32 10.23 -19.71
CA ASN A 647 19.04 11.15 -18.61
C ASN A 647 18.57 12.51 -19.15
N ILE A 648 17.47 13.00 -18.58
CA ILE A 648 17.04 14.39 -18.70
C ILE A 648 17.51 15.11 -17.44
N THR A 649 18.39 16.10 -17.61
CA THR A 649 18.76 17.02 -16.54
C THR A 649 17.71 18.12 -16.49
N VAL A 650 17.05 18.28 -15.35
CA VAL A 650 16.21 19.43 -15.07
C VAL A 650 16.98 20.32 -14.11
N ASN A 651 17.32 21.51 -14.56
CA ASN A 651 17.63 22.58 -13.63
C ASN A 651 16.29 23.13 -13.18
N ALA A 652 15.93 22.97 -11.90
CA ALA A 652 14.84 23.77 -11.37
C ALA A 652 15.18 25.21 -11.74
N GLY A 653 14.27 25.88 -12.45
CA GLY A 653 14.39 27.32 -12.56
C GLY A 653 14.52 27.82 -11.13
N SER A 654 15.45 28.74 -10.85
CA SER A 654 15.34 29.46 -9.59
C SER A 654 13.91 29.97 -9.62
N GLY A 655 13.09 29.51 -8.67
CA GLY A 655 11.96 30.33 -8.27
C GLY A 655 12.61 31.62 -7.85
N GLY A 656 12.82 32.55 -8.78
CA GLY A 656 12.63 33.94 -8.44
C GLY A 656 11.28 33.89 -7.76
N THR A 657 11.25 34.20 -6.47
CA THR A 657 10.02 34.70 -5.89
C THR A 657 9.44 35.59 -6.96
N ASP A 658 8.28 35.23 -7.48
CA ASP A 658 7.59 36.13 -8.37
C ASP A 658 7.53 37.45 -7.59
N VAL A 659 8.22 38.47 -8.10
CA VAL A 659 8.32 39.81 -7.48
C VAL A 659 7.58 40.83 -8.32
N ILE A 660 7.06 40.40 -9.47
CA ILE A 660 6.33 41.25 -10.39
C ILE A 660 4.88 41.15 -9.96
N ALA A 661 4.32 42.28 -9.53
CA ALA A 661 2.93 42.32 -9.16
C ALA A 661 2.03 42.26 -10.41
N PRO A 662 0.82 41.68 -10.30
CA PRO A 662 -0.15 41.71 -11.38
C PRO A 662 -0.47 43.13 -11.84
N THR A 663 -0.90 43.25 -13.10
CA THR A 663 -1.43 44.52 -13.63
C THR A 663 -2.72 44.95 -12.89
N ALA A 664 -3.00 46.26 -12.88
CA ALA A 664 -4.20 46.78 -12.24
C ALA A 664 -5.47 46.37 -13.00
N PRO A 665 -6.50 45.81 -12.34
CA PRO A 665 -7.80 45.60 -12.96
C PRO A 665 -8.46 46.93 -13.36
N THR A 666 -9.35 46.90 -14.35
CA THR A 666 -10.23 48.05 -14.66
C THR A 666 -11.63 47.75 -14.14
N LEU A 667 -12.07 48.49 -13.12
CA LEU A 667 -13.31 48.28 -12.39
C LEU A 667 -14.47 49.07 -13.00
N ALA A 668 -15.63 48.42 -13.06
CA ALA A 668 -16.93 49.01 -13.36
C ALA A 668 -17.97 48.55 -12.33
N ALA A 669 -19.01 49.36 -12.13
CA ALA A 669 -20.16 49.00 -11.32
C ALA A 669 -21.44 49.08 -12.16
N SER A 670 -22.41 48.22 -11.84
CA SER A 670 -23.71 48.18 -12.51
C SER A 670 -24.79 47.65 -11.57
N GLY A 671 -26.06 47.83 -11.95
CA GLY A 671 -27.20 47.27 -11.22
C GLY A 671 -27.34 47.80 -9.78
N THR A 672 -26.97 49.06 -9.52
CA THR A 672 -27.07 49.67 -8.20
C THR A 672 -28.55 49.79 -7.77
N THR A 673 -28.88 49.19 -6.64
CA THR A 673 -30.20 49.26 -5.99
C THR A 673 -30.15 50.15 -4.75
N ALA A 674 -31.20 50.14 -3.93
CA ALA A 674 -31.18 50.80 -2.62
C ALA A 674 -30.22 50.15 -1.62
N THR A 675 -29.89 48.86 -1.77
CA THR A 675 -29.09 48.12 -0.79
C THR A 675 -27.95 47.28 -1.38
N SER A 676 -27.72 47.34 -2.70
CA SER A 676 -26.68 46.56 -3.37
C SER A 676 -26.11 47.23 -4.61
N THR A 677 -24.96 46.74 -5.07
CA THR A 677 -24.38 47.05 -6.38
C THR A 677 -23.60 45.84 -6.88
N ASN A 678 -23.51 45.65 -8.19
CA ASN A 678 -22.65 44.64 -8.81
C ASN A 678 -21.35 45.30 -9.27
N LEU A 679 -20.22 44.70 -8.92
CA LEU A 679 -18.88 45.09 -9.38
C LEU A 679 -18.38 44.07 -10.39
N SER A 680 -17.76 44.56 -11.46
CA SER A 680 -17.11 43.73 -12.49
C SER A 680 -15.85 44.41 -12.95
N TRP A 681 -14.79 43.65 -13.26
CA TRP A 681 -13.55 44.23 -13.75
C TRP A 681 -12.93 43.41 -14.89
N SER A 682 -12.06 44.05 -15.66
CA SER A 682 -11.18 43.33 -16.58
C SER A 682 -10.22 42.44 -15.77
N GLY A 683 -10.02 41.20 -16.22
CA GLY A 683 -9.03 40.32 -15.60
C GLY A 683 -7.63 40.96 -15.65
N ALA A 684 -6.88 40.85 -14.56
CA ALA A 684 -5.49 41.27 -14.52
C ALA A 684 -4.60 40.22 -15.19
N THR A 685 -3.53 40.67 -15.84
CA THR A 685 -2.47 39.80 -16.37
C THR A 685 -1.25 39.85 -15.47
N ASP A 686 -0.54 38.73 -15.40
CA ASP A 686 0.65 38.51 -14.60
C ASP A 686 1.59 37.54 -15.33
N ASN A 687 2.89 37.53 -15.00
CA ASN A 687 3.88 36.64 -15.62
C ASN A 687 3.77 35.17 -15.17
N VAL A 688 3.22 34.88 -13.98
CA VAL A 688 2.97 33.52 -13.49
C VAL A 688 1.47 33.23 -13.46
N GLY A 689 0.67 34.16 -12.94
CA GLY A 689 -0.79 34.06 -12.96
C GLY A 689 -1.47 34.72 -11.77
N VAL A 690 -2.63 35.31 -12.03
CA VAL A 690 -3.49 35.91 -11.01
C VAL A 690 -4.33 34.82 -10.32
N THR A 691 -4.23 34.72 -9.01
CA THR A 691 -4.94 33.71 -8.19
C THR A 691 -6.19 34.27 -7.52
N GLY A 692 -6.35 35.60 -7.46
CA GLY A 692 -7.58 36.21 -7.02
C GLY A 692 -7.55 37.73 -6.96
N TYR A 693 -8.61 38.29 -6.37
CA TYR A 693 -8.85 39.73 -6.26
C TYR A 693 -9.35 40.08 -4.87
N ASP A 694 -8.89 41.20 -4.34
CA ASP A 694 -9.32 41.79 -3.09
C ASP A 694 -10.15 43.04 -3.38
N VAL A 695 -11.37 43.10 -2.84
CA VAL A 695 -12.38 44.14 -3.11
C VAL A 695 -12.50 45.07 -1.91
N TYR A 696 -12.30 46.37 -2.14
CA TYR A 696 -12.30 47.38 -1.10
C TYR A 696 -13.48 48.34 -1.24
N GLN A 697 -14.12 48.67 -0.12
CA GLN A 697 -15.08 49.76 0.04
C GLN A 697 -14.40 50.89 0.81
N GLY A 698 -14.09 52.00 0.14
CA GLY A 698 -13.15 53.00 0.66
C GLY A 698 -11.78 52.38 0.92
N ALA A 699 -11.30 52.45 2.17
CA ALA A 699 -10.06 51.84 2.61
C ALA A 699 -10.24 50.42 3.19
N SER A 700 -11.47 49.97 3.41
CA SER A 700 -11.76 48.71 4.09
C SER A 700 -11.91 47.56 3.09
N LEU A 701 -11.19 46.47 3.32
CA LEU A 701 -11.37 45.21 2.56
C LEU A 701 -12.73 44.59 2.93
N ILE A 702 -13.60 44.40 1.94
CA ILE A 702 -14.94 43.83 2.15
C ILE A 702 -15.08 42.39 1.66
N GLY A 703 -14.10 41.88 0.92
CA GLY A 703 -14.06 40.48 0.50
C GLY A 703 -12.93 40.17 -0.49
N SER A 704 -12.75 38.88 -0.76
CA SER A 704 -11.81 38.36 -1.76
C SER A 704 -12.51 37.34 -2.66
N THR A 705 -12.19 37.30 -3.94
CA THR A 705 -12.80 36.38 -4.92
C THR A 705 -11.80 35.99 -6.02
N ALA A 706 -11.94 34.79 -6.60
CA ALA A 706 -11.18 34.38 -7.78
C ALA A 706 -11.85 34.82 -9.10
N SER A 707 -13.16 35.14 -9.05
CA SER A 707 -13.91 35.62 -10.21
C SER A 707 -13.66 37.10 -10.48
N THR A 708 -13.93 37.56 -11.71
CA THR A 708 -13.84 38.98 -12.09
C THR A 708 -15.10 39.79 -11.79
N THR A 709 -15.94 39.29 -10.88
CA THR A 709 -17.18 39.92 -10.45
C THR A 709 -17.38 39.76 -8.94
N TYR A 710 -18.07 40.73 -8.33
CA TYR A 710 -18.41 40.72 -6.90
C TYR A 710 -19.69 41.50 -6.63
N THR A 711 -20.65 40.90 -5.91
CA THR A 711 -21.89 41.59 -5.53
C THR A 711 -21.73 42.16 -4.13
N VAL A 712 -21.86 43.48 -3.99
CA VAL A 712 -21.87 44.16 -2.70
C VAL A 712 -23.32 44.31 -2.23
N THR A 713 -23.63 43.84 -1.03
CA THR A 713 -24.97 43.89 -0.43
C THR A 713 -24.96 44.63 0.90
N SER A 714 -26.12 44.82 1.51
CA SER A 714 -26.28 45.50 2.81
C SER A 714 -25.80 46.96 2.81
N LEU A 715 -25.85 47.61 1.65
CA LEU A 715 -25.59 49.04 1.52
C LEU A 715 -26.78 49.84 2.08
N SER A 716 -26.50 51.01 2.63
CA SER A 716 -27.55 51.94 3.07
C SER A 716 -28.13 52.67 1.87
N PRO A 717 -29.45 52.89 1.78
CA PRO A 717 -30.06 53.69 0.71
C PRO A 717 -29.55 55.13 0.69
N SER A 718 -29.65 55.77 -0.48
CA SER A 718 -29.23 57.17 -0.71
C SER A 718 -27.81 57.50 -0.21
N THR A 719 -26.91 56.50 -0.20
CA THR A 719 -25.55 56.63 0.33
C THR A 719 -24.55 56.38 -0.78
N THR A 720 -23.55 57.25 -0.88
CA THR A 720 -22.46 57.11 -1.85
C THR A 720 -21.34 56.24 -1.28
N TYR A 721 -20.99 55.20 -2.02
CA TYR A 721 -19.88 54.28 -1.74
C TYR A 721 -18.84 54.36 -2.84
N SER A 722 -17.58 54.19 -2.49
CA SER A 722 -16.45 54.13 -3.43
C SER A 722 -15.79 52.76 -3.33
N PHE A 723 -15.50 52.15 -4.48
CA PHE A 723 -14.93 50.81 -4.57
C PHE A 723 -13.62 50.80 -5.37
N THR A 724 -12.68 49.97 -4.94
CA THR A 724 -11.46 49.63 -5.69
C THR A 724 -11.18 48.13 -5.60
N VAL A 725 -10.44 47.59 -6.56
CA VAL A 725 -10.03 46.18 -6.60
C VAL A 725 -8.53 46.08 -6.80
N LYS A 726 -7.89 45.12 -6.13
CA LYS A 726 -6.49 44.73 -6.35
C LYS A 726 -6.41 43.27 -6.74
N ALA A 727 -5.61 42.95 -7.74
CA ALA A 727 -5.29 41.57 -8.10
C ALA A 727 -4.14 41.04 -7.24
N LYS A 728 -4.12 39.72 -7.00
CA LYS A 728 -3.05 39.01 -6.30
C LYS A 728 -2.65 37.74 -7.03
N ASP A 729 -1.38 37.38 -6.92
CA ASP A 729 -0.81 36.15 -7.49
C ASP A 729 -0.58 35.08 -6.40
N ALA A 730 0.00 33.95 -6.79
CA ALA A 730 0.32 32.84 -5.89
C ALA A 730 1.51 33.13 -4.94
N ALA A 731 2.35 34.11 -5.28
CA ALA A 731 3.53 34.50 -4.51
C ALA A 731 3.23 35.60 -3.46
N GLY A 732 2.05 36.19 -3.52
CA GLY A 732 1.57 37.21 -2.59
C GLY A 732 1.82 38.65 -3.05
N ASN A 733 2.25 38.88 -4.29
CA ASN A 733 2.31 40.25 -4.80
C ASN A 733 0.90 40.76 -5.08
N THR A 734 0.73 42.07 -4.90
CA THR A 734 -0.57 42.74 -5.07
C THR A 734 -0.43 43.86 -6.09
N SER A 735 -1.35 43.94 -7.05
CA SER A 735 -1.38 45.01 -8.03
C SER A 735 -1.54 46.39 -7.36
N VAL A 736 -1.24 47.45 -8.10
CA VAL A 736 -1.80 48.76 -7.76
C VAL A 736 -3.33 48.69 -7.82
N SER A 737 -4.03 49.53 -7.04
CA SER A 737 -5.49 49.59 -7.06
C SER A 737 -6.00 49.89 -8.47
N SER A 738 -7.15 49.30 -8.82
CA SER A 738 -7.95 49.70 -9.98
C SER A 738 -8.30 51.19 -9.94
N ASN A 739 -8.92 51.68 -11.02
CA ASN A 739 -9.70 52.91 -10.94
C ASN A 739 -10.75 52.83 -9.82
N SER A 740 -11.01 53.96 -9.17
CA SER A 740 -12.07 54.08 -8.18
C SER A 740 -13.42 54.25 -8.87
N VAL A 741 -14.41 53.46 -8.46
CA VAL A 741 -15.81 53.60 -8.92
C VAL A 741 -16.66 54.03 -7.76
N SER A 742 -17.34 55.18 -7.91
CA SER A 742 -18.31 55.68 -6.95
C SER A 742 -19.72 55.33 -7.42
N VAL A 743 -20.52 54.74 -6.52
CA VAL A 743 -21.94 54.47 -6.75
C VAL A 743 -22.75 55.10 -5.63
N THR A 744 -23.88 55.72 -5.98
CA THR A 744 -24.88 56.17 -5.00
C THR A 744 -26.03 55.19 -5.05
N THR A 745 -26.32 54.54 -3.92
CA THR A 745 -27.49 53.66 -3.80
C THR A 745 -28.77 54.45 -4.03
N LEU A 746 -29.77 53.79 -4.62
CA LEU A 746 -31.08 54.40 -4.85
C LEU A 746 -31.75 54.73 -3.51
N ALA A 747 -32.74 55.62 -3.54
CA ALA A 747 -33.61 55.80 -2.39
C ALA A 747 -34.34 54.49 -2.06
N GLY A 748 -34.44 54.15 -0.79
CA GLY A 748 -35.21 52.98 -0.33
C GLY A 748 -36.69 53.24 -0.63
N GLY A 749 -37.34 52.31 -1.32
CA GLY A 749 -38.77 52.42 -1.57
C GLY A 749 -39.55 52.28 -0.27
N THR A 750 -40.36 53.29 0.07
CA THR A 750 -41.40 53.13 1.09
C THR A 750 -42.58 52.41 0.43
N VAL A 751 -42.67 51.11 0.66
CA VAL A 751 -43.79 50.28 0.20
C VAL A 751 -45.04 50.69 0.98
N THR A 752 -46.09 51.16 0.28
CA THR A 752 -47.33 51.67 0.90
C THR A 752 -48.48 50.72 0.60
N TYR A 753 -49.02 50.06 1.64
CA TYR A 753 -50.15 49.14 1.53
C TYR A 753 -51.49 49.87 1.62
N CYS A 754 -52.53 49.30 1.01
CA CYS A 754 -53.90 49.79 1.14
C CYS A 754 -54.38 49.78 2.61
N SER A 755 -55.29 50.70 2.95
CA SER A 755 -55.92 50.78 4.28
C SER A 755 -56.91 49.62 4.48
N ALA A 756 -56.86 48.98 5.65
CA ALA A 756 -57.84 47.98 6.09
C ALA A 756 -58.17 48.16 7.57
N SER A 757 -59.44 48.05 7.99
CA SER A 757 -59.84 48.19 9.40
C SER A 757 -61.23 47.61 9.69
N ALA A 758 -61.47 47.15 10.91
CA ALA A 758 -62.83 46.94 11.41
C ALA A 758 -63.42 48.24 12.01
N ASN A 759 -64.75 48.38 12.08
CA ASN A 759 -65.42 49.52 12.71
C ASN A 759 -65.82 49.27 14.18
N ASN A 760 -65.89 48.01 14.60
CA ASN A 760 -66.25 47.59 15.95
C ASN A 760 -65.37 46.40 16.38
N THR A 761 -64.64 46.60 17.49
CA THR A 761 -63.79 45.62 18.19
C THR A 761 -64.28 45.35 19.62
N ALA A 762 -65.42 45.96 20.00
CA ALA A 762 -65.95 45.94 21.35
C ALA A 762 -66.55 44.57 21.70
N ASP A 763 -67.08 43.86 20.71
CA ASP A 763 -67.69 42.54 20.85
C ASP A 763 -66.65 41.42 20.66
N GLU A 764 -65.82 41.52 19.62
CA GLU A 764 -64.75 40.59 19.27
C GLU A 764 -63.50 41.30 18.73
N ARG A 765 -62.32 40.72 19.00
CA ARG A 765 -61.05 41.16 18.39
C ARG A 765 -60.01 40.04 18.38
N ILE A 766 -58.88 40.29 17.72
CA ILE A 766 -57.72 39.39 17.78
C ILE A 766 -57.05 39.59 19.16
N GLY A 767 -56.81 38.49 19.87
CA GLY A 767 -56.12 38.50 21.17
C GLY A 767 -54.67 38.04 21.10
N ASN A 768 -54.33 37.16 20.15
CA ASN A 768 -52.96 36.74 19.94
C ASN A 768 -52.72 36.18 18.53
N VAL A 769 -51.61 36.56 17.92
CA VAL A 769 -51.10 35.98 16.67
C VAL A 769 -49.74 35.31 16.91
N LYS A 770 -49.62 34.05 16.49
CA LYS A 770 -48.37 33.28 16.48
C LYS A 770 -48.02 32.82 15.08
N PHE A 771 -46.81 33.16 14.62
CA PHE A 771 -46.28 32.75 13.32
C PHE A 771 -44.74 32.81 13.34
N GLY A 772 -44.05 31.68 13.15
CA GLY A 772 -42.60 31.61 13.34
C GLY A 772 -42.21 32.00 14.78
N THR A 773 -41.33 33.00 14.94
CA THR A 773 -40.99 33.58 16.26
C THR A 773 -41.94 34.68 16.72
N ILE A 774 -42.89 35.12 15.89
CA ILE A 774 -43.93 36.05 16.30
C ILE A 774 -44.84 35.34 17.31
N ASN A 775 -45.03 35.98 18.46
CA ASN A 775 -46.02 35.62 19.46
C ASN A 775 -46.54 36.91 20.11
N ASN A 776 -47.40 37.63 19.39
CA ASN A 776 -47.87 38.96 19.76
C ASN A 776 -49.21 38.86 20.49
N THR A 777 -49.28 39.32 21.73
CA THR A 777 -50.56 39.44 22.46
C THR A 777 -51.16 40.80 22.17
N SER A 778 -52.35 40.81 21.57
CA SER A 778 -53.01 42.02 21.11
C SER A 778 -54.00 42.50 22.17
N THR A 779 -53.72 43.66 22.76
CA THR A 779 -54.56 44.28 23.79
C THR A 779 -55.23 45.57 23.31
N GLY A 780 -54.90 46.03 22.11
CA GLY A 780 -55.50 47.22 21.51
C GLY A 780 -56.97 46.99 21.15
N THR A 781 -57.68 48.10 21.00
CA THR A 781 -59.11 48.11 20.61
C THR A 781 -59.32 48.85 19.30
N ALA A 782 -58.26 49.20 18.58
CA ALA A 782 -58.37 49.79 17.25
C ALA A 782 -58.73 48.71 16.23
N GLY A 783 -59.60 49.02 15.27
CA GLY A 783 -59.96 48.10 14.20
C GLY A 783 -58.81 47.73 13.25
N TYR A 784 -57.73 48.52 13.28
CA TYR A 784 -56.44 48.24 12.65
C TYR A 784 -55.31 48.49 13.65
N GLU A 785 -54.41 47.52 13.78
CA GLU A 785 -53.17 47.67 14.56
C GLU A 785 -51.94 47.41 13.69
N ASN A 786 -50.93 48.28 13.86
CA ASN A 786 -49.68 48.21 13.12
C ASN A 786 -48.57 47.62 14.02
N PHE A 787 -48.22 46.37 13.79
CA PHE A 787 -47.17 45.64 14.51
C PHE A 787 -45.95 45.33 13.64
N THR A 788 -45.62 46.18 12.66
CA THR A 788 -44.51 45.93 11.73
C THR A 788 -43.13 45.97 12.36
N SER A 789 -43.01 46.51 13.57
CA SER A 789 -41.80 46.37 14.39
C SER A 789 -41.63 44.95 14.94
N VAL A 790 -42.68 44.14 14.96
CA VAL A 790 -42.67 42.73 15.36
C VAL A 790 -42.42 41.88 14.12
N SER A 791 -41.37 41.06 14.17
CA SER A 791 -40.94 40.28 13.00
C SER A 791 -40.48 38.86 13.32
N THR A 792 -40.46 38.01 12.30
CA THR A 792 -39.83 36.69 12.31
C THR A 792 -39.03 36.45 11.03
N ASN A 793 -37.98 35.66 11.14
CA ASN A 793 -37.29 35.13 9.96
C ASN A 793 -38.02 33.87 9.47
N VAL A 794 -38.21 33.76 8.16
CA VAL A 794 -38.80 32.59 7.51
C VAL A 794 -37.97 32.20 6.28
N THR A 795 -38.03 30.95 5.87
CA THR A 795 -37.21 30.40 4.78
C THR A 795 -38.11 29.89 3.66
N ARG A 796 -37.75 30.22 2.41
CA ARG A 796 -38.39 29.69 1.20
C ARG A 796 -38.49 28.16 1.23
N GLY A 797 -39.60 27.61 0.76
CA GLY A 797 -39.86 26.16 0.70
C GLY A 797 -40.28 25.53 2.04
N ASN A 798 -40.17 26.23 3.16
CA ASN A 798 -40.57 25.72 4.47
C ASN A 798 -42.01 26.10 4.83
N ALA A 799 -42.68 25.22 5.58
CA ALA A 799 -44.00 25.44 6.13
C ALA A 799 -43.94 25.92 7.60
N TYR A 800 -44.77 26.89 7.95
CA TYR A 800 -44.89 27.50 9.27
C TYR A 800 -46.34 27.46 9.74
N THR A 801 -46.54 27.19 11.03
CA THR A 801 -47.87 27.18 11.63
C THR A 801 -48.31 28.59 12.00
N ILE A 802 -49.49 28.99 11.51
CA ILE A 802 -50.22 30.19 11.96
C ILE A 802 -51.20 29.78 13.06
N SER A 803 -51.25 30.54 14.14
CA SER A 803 -52.21 30.37 15.22
C SER A 803 -52.79 31.74 15.61
N ILE A 804 -54.12 31.89 15.52
CA ILE A 804 -54.82 33.14 15.85
C ILE A 804 -55.82 32.84 16.97
N THR A 805 -55.76 33.63 18.05
CA THR A 805 -56.63 33.49 19.21
C THR A 805 -57.61 34.66 19.24
N PRO A 806 -58.91 34.46 18.97
CA PRO A 806 -59.92 35.49 19.16
C PRO A 806 -60.18 35.77 20.64
N VAL A 807 -60.64 36.99 20.94
CA VAL A 807 -61.14 37.40 22.25
C VAL A 807 -62.55 37.97 22.06
N TRP A 808 -63.51 37.43 22.80
CA TRP A 808 -64.88 37.94 22.89
C TRP A 808 -65.11 38.57 24.26
N THR A 809 -65.81 39.69 24.31
CA THR A 809 -66.08 40.41 25.56
C THR A 809 -67.32 39.90 26.30
N SER A 810 -68.27 39.26 25.60
CA SER A 810 -69.43 38.61 26.23
C SER A 810 -69.86 37.31 25.53
N THR A 811 -70.53 37.41 24.38
CA THR A 811 -71.06 36.28 23.61
C THR A 811 -69.97 35.75 22.67
N VAL A 812 -69.79 34.43 22.64
CA VAL A 812 -68.85 33.80 21.69
C VAL A 812 -69.49 33.77 20.31
N TYR A 813 -68.93 34.57 19.40
CA TYR A 813 -69.34 34.62 18.01
C TYR A 813 -68.44 33.76 17.12
N SER A 814 -68.97 33.39 15.95
CA SER A 814 -68.23 32.64 14.95
C SER A 814 -67.35 33.61 14.16
N GLU A 815 -66.03 33.45 14.24
CA GLU A 815 -65.06 34.31 13.57
C GLU A 815 -64.45 33.63 12.35
N ALA A 816 -64.32 34.38 11.26
CA ALA A 816 -63.64 33.95 10.05
C ALA A 816 -62.33 34.73 9.87
N TYR A 817 -61.36 34.12 9.19
CA TYR A 817 -59.99 34.63 9.11
C TYR A 817 -59.45 34.62 7.69
N ALA A 818 -58.64 35.61 7.37
CA ALA A 818 -57.81 35.67 6.17
C ALA A 818 -56.41 36.17 6.54
N VAL A 819 -55.38 35.54 6.00
CA VAL A 819 -53.97 35.95 6.16
C VAL A 819 -53.38 36.19 4.79
N TYR A 820 -52.77 37.35 4.62
CA TYR A 820 -52.09 37.77 3.40
C TYR A 820 -50.59 37.94 3.65
N ILE A 821 -49.75 37.56 2.68
CA ILE A 821 -48.31 37.84 2.66
C ILE A 821 -47.92 38.37 1.28
N ASP A 822 -47.32 39.56 1.26
CA ASP A 822 -46.78 40.18 0.04
C ASP A 822 -45.47 39.46 -0.33
N TYR A 823 -45.52 38.48 -1.23
CA TYR A 823 -44.34 37.66 -1.53
C TYR A 823 -43.41 38.32 -2.54
N ASN A 824 -43.89 39.26 -3.33
CA ASN A 824 -43.10 39.90 -4.38
C ASN A 824 -42.48 41.25 -3.92
N GLN A 825 -42.91 41.78 -2.78
CA GLN A 825 -42.52 43.05 -2.14
C GLN A 825 -42.93 44.30 -2.93
N ASP A 826 -44.07 44.26 -3.63
CA ASP A 826 -44.55 45.38 -4.45
C ASP A 826 -45.51 46.35 -3.74
N GLY A 827 -46.01 45.97 -2.56
CA GLY A 827 -46.88 46.82 -1.74
C GLY A 827 -48.37 46.61 -1.90
N ASP A 828 -48.80 45.57 -2.60
CA ASP A 828 -50.16 45.09 -2.54
C ASP A 828 -50.28 43.63 -2.07
N PHE A 829 -51.48 43.07 -2.13
CA PHE A 829 -51.80 41.70 -1.71
C PHE A 829 -52.70 41.00 -2.74
N THR A 830 -52.71 41.52 -3.97
CA THR A 830 -53.68 41.14 -5.00
C THR A 830 -53.17 40.03 -5.90
N ASP A 831 -51.90 39.67 -5.78
CA ASP A 831 -51.29 38.65 -6.59
C ASP A 831 -51.73 37.23 -6.23
N SER A 832 -51.63 36.37 -7.24
CA SER A 832 -51.90 34.95 -7.09
C SER A 832 -50.96 34.31 -6.06
N GLY A 833 -51.53 33.82 -4.96
CA GLY A 833 -50.80 33.13 -3.90
C GLY A 833 -50.49 33.99 -2.67
N GLU A 834 -50.89 35.26 -2.66
CA GLU A 834 -50.67 36.15 -1.52
C GLU A 834 -51.77 36.07 -0.46
N LEU A 835 -52.97 35.59 -0.81
CA LEU A 835 -53.92 35.07 0.18
C LEU A 835 -53.47 33.67 0.63
N VAL A 836 -52.65 33.62 1.67
CA VAL A 836 -51.91 32.42 2.06
C VAL A 836 -52.71 31.47 2.94
N TRP A 837 -53.72 31.96 3.66
CA TRP A 837 -54.57 31.12 4.50
C TRP A 837 -55.92 31.75 4.75
N THR A 838 -56.98 30.93 4.76
CA THR A 838 -58.32 31.34 5.17
C THR A 838 -58.96 30.31 6.08
N LYS A 839 -59.90 30.76 6.90
CA LYS A 839 -60.75 29.90 7.72
C LYS A 839 -62.17 30.45 7.76
N SER A 840 -63.12 29.63 7.35
CA SER A 840 -64.56 29.93 7.49
C SER A 840 -64.93 30.12 8.97
N GLY A 841 -66.02 30.86 9.21
CA GLY A 841 -66.54 31.15 10.54
C GLY A 841 -66.46 29.96 11.51
N SER A 842 -65.80 30.15 12.64
CA SER A 842 -65.64 29.15 13.70
C SER A 842 -65.55 29.80 15.08
N THR A 843 -65.95 29.07 16.12
CA THR A 843 -65.74 29.45 17.53
C THR A 843 -64.48 28.80 18.14
N THR A 844 -63.70 28.09 17.33
CA THR A 844 -62.45 27.42 17.78
C THR A 844 -61.41 28.44 18.25
N THR A 845 -60.77 28.20 19.39
CA THR A 845 -59.70 29.07 19.91
C THR A 845 -58.55 28.23 20.51
N PRO A 846 -57.29 28.43 20.06
CA PRO A 846 -56.91 29.18 18.86
C PRO A 846 -57.31 28.45 17.57
N VAL A 847 -57.55 29.20 16.49
CA VAL A 847 -57.56 28.61 15.13
C VAL A 847 -56.14 28.42 14.65
N THR A 848 -55.84 27.29 14.00
CA THR A 848 -54.50 26.98 13.51
C THR A 848 -54.50 26.56 12.03
N GLY A 849 -53.44 26.93 11.32
CA GLY A 849 -53.22 26.59 9.91
C GLY A 849 -51.74 26.40 9.59
N SER A 850 -51.44 25.87 8.41
CA SER A 850 -50.06 25.76 7.89
C SER A 850 -49.92 26.63 6.65
N ILE A 851 -48.89 27.48 6.62
CA ILE A 851 -48.54 28.36 5.51
C ILE A 851 -47.15 27.97 5.01
N THR A 852 -47.03 27.62 3.74
CA THR A 852 -45.74 27.32 3.10
C THR A 852 -45.22 28.56 2.39
N ILE A 853 -43.98 28.98 2.67
CA ILE A 853 -43.34 30.09 1.97
C ILE A 853 -42.93 29.62 0.57
N PRO A 854 -43.43 30.24 -0.53
CA PRO A 854 -43.10 29.82 -1.89
C PRO A 854 -41.59 29.91 -2.17
N ALA A 855 -41.08 28.99 -2.99
CA ALA A 855 -39.70 29.06 -3.48
C ALA A 855 -39.41 30.32 -4.32
N SER A 856 -40.46 30.91 -4.90
CA SER A 856 -40.41 32.13 -5.70
C SER A 856 -40.42 33.43 -4.90
N ALA A 857 -40.75 33.42 -3.59
CA ALA A 857 -40.98 34.64 -2.81
C ALA A 857 -39.73 35.52 -2.66
N THR A 858 -39.76 36.79 -3.05
CA THR A 858 -38.61 37.72 -3.00
C THR A 858 -37.90 37.72 -1.64
N LEU A 859 -36.56 37.64 -1.63
CA LEU A 859 -35.77 37.66 -0.39
C LEU A 859 -35.83 39.04 0.26
N GLY A 860 -35.79 39.10 1.59
CA GLY A 860 -35.84 40.35 2.36
C GLY A 860 -37.11 40.50 3.19
N SER A 861 -37.32 41.71 3.73
CA SER A 861 -38.45 42.02 4.60
C SER A 861 -39.71 42.30 3.80
N THR A 862 -40.83 41.69 4.20
CA THR A 862 -42.15 41.90 3.61
C THR A 862 -43.27 41.96 4.65
N ARG A 863 -44.48 42.34 4.24
CA ARG A 863 -45.67 42.46 5.08
C ARG A 863 -46.47 41.16 5.15
N MET A 864 -46.90 40.80 6.35
CA MET A 864 -47.99 39.86 6.61
C MET A 864 -49.17 40.61 7.22
N ARG A 865 -50.37 40.43 6.67
CA ARG A 865 -51.63 41.00 7.18
C ARG A 865 -52.56 39.90 7.68
N VAL A 866 -53.01 40.00 8.92
CA VAL A 866 -53.95 39.08 9.56
C VAL A 866 -55.29 39.79 9.75
N MET A 867 -56.37 39.20 9.25
CA MET A 867 -57.70 39.78 9.30
C MET A 867 -58.68 38.79 9.94
N MET A 868 -59.47 39.28 10.89
CA MET A 868 -60.56 38.55 11.53
C MET A 868 -61.87 39.29 11.31
N GLN A 869 -62.91 38.61 10.86
CA GLN A 869 -64.24 39.20 10.60
C GLN A 869 -65.36 38.27 11.07
N TYR A 870 -66.44 38.86 11.59
CA TYR A 870 -67.63 38.14 12.01
C TYR A 870 -68.20 37.26 10.88
N SER A 871 -68.23 35.94 11.12
CA SER A 871 -68.87 34.86 10.36
C SER A 871 -68.50 34.67 8.88
N SER A 872 -68.02 35.69 8.18
CA SER A 872 -67.65 35.67 6.77
C SER A 872 -66.17 35.96 6.59
N ILE A 873 -65.49 35.16 5.76
CA ILE A 873 -64.09 35.38 5.40
C ILE A 873 -63.97 36.79 4.79
N PRO A 874 -63.00 37.62 5.24
CA PRO A 874 -62.72 38.91 4.61
C PRO A 874 -62.59 38.79 3.09
N SER A 875 -63.40 39.54 2.35
CA SER A 875 -63.48 39.44 0.89
C SER A 875 -62.35 40.16 0.15
N SER A 876 -61.57 40.99 0.86
CA SER A 876 -60.44 41.74 0.34
C SER A 876 -59.42 41.99 1.45
N SER A 877 -58.16 42.13 1.05
CA SER A 877 -57.05 42.61 1.89
C SER A 877 -57.15 44.10 2.24
N CYS A 878 -58.09 44.82 1.61
CA CYS A 878 -58.29 46.27 1.73
C CYS A 878 -59.75 46.60 2.13
N GLY A 879 -59.96 47.80 2.67
CA GLY A 879 -61.29 48.34 2.99
C GLY A 879 -61.73 48.10 4.43
N THR A 880 -62.99 48.42 4.73
CA THR A 880 -63.53 48.33 6.08
C THR A 880 -64.69 47.36 6.20
N TYR A 881 -64.80 46.71 7.37
CA TYR A 881 -65.91 45.84 7.73
C TYR A 881 -66.39 46.14 9.15
N THR A 882 -67.61 45.71 9.49
CA THR A 882 -68.25 46.18 10.72
C THR A 882 -67.62 45.59 11.98
N TYR A 883 -67.45 44.27 12.07
CA TYR A 883 -66.99 43.61 13.30
C TYR A 883 -65.76 42.71 13.08
N GLY A 884 -64.75 42.85 13.93
CA GLY A 884 -63.50 42.07 13.90
C GLY A 884 -62.25 42.95 14.06
N GLN A 885 -61.10 42.57 13.48
CA GLN A 885 -59.85 43.35 13.59
C GLN A 885 -58.82 42.99 12.50
N VAL A 886 -57.99 43.97 12.10
CA VAL A 886 -56.84 43.80 11.20
C VAL A 886 -55.52 44.07 11.92
N GLU A 887 -54.51 43.23 11.70
CA GLU A 887 -53.16 43.38 12.25
C GLU A 887 -52.08 43.15 11.18
N ASP A 888 -51.06 44.01 11.16
CA ASP A 888 -49.95 43.96 10.21
C ASP A 888 -48.61 43.64 10.90
N TYR A 889 -47.82 42.70 10.35
CA TYR A 889 -46.54 42.20 10.87
C TYR A 889 -45.45 42.16 9.78
N THR A 890 -44.17 42.07 10.17
CA THR A 890 -43.05 41.94 9.22
C THR A 890 -42.50 40.52 9.17
N LEU A 891 -42.27 39.98 7.98
CA LEU A 891 -41.56 38.70 7.75
C LEU A 891 -40.24 38.95 7.03
N ASN A 892 -39.14 38.35 7.47
CA ASN A 892 -37.86 38.39 6.77
C ASN A 892 -37.62 37.07 6.04
N ILE A 893 -37.78 37.06 4.71
CA ILE A 893 -37.65 35.87 3.87
C ILE A 893 -36.19 35.62 3.52
N GLY A 894 -35.64 34.51 4.00
CA GLY A 894 -34.30 34.00 3.70
C GLY A 894 -34.29 32.86 2.67
N SER A 895 -33.13 32.63 2.06
CA SER A 895 -32.91 31.52 1.12
C SER A 895 -32.80 30.18 1.84
N THR A 896 -33.18 29.10 1.15
CA THR A 896 -32.89 27.73 1.58
C THR A 896 -31.39 27.48 1.51
N ALA A 897 -30.75 27.20 2.65
CA ALA A 897 -29.37 26.74 2.67
C ALA A 897 -29.29 25.27 2.18
N LYS A 898 -29.49 25.04 0.88
CA LYS A 898 -28.97 23.94 0.04
C LYS A 898 -29.68 23.89 -1.33
N GLY A 899 -28.90 24.07 -2.41
CA GLY A 899 -29.07 23.30 -3.65
C GLY A 899 -29.44 24.07 -4.92
N ASP A 900 -28.43 24.59 -5.62
CA ASP A 900 -28.35 24.49 -7.09
C ASP A 900 -26.92 24.10 -7.49
N VAL A 901 -26.45 23.00 -6.91
CA VAL A 901 -25.47 22.12 -7.55
C VAL A 901 -25.94 20.70 -7.24
N LEU A 902 -26.11 19.93 -8.31
CA LEU A 902 -26.49 18.53 -8.38
C LEU A 902 -25.99 17.73 -7.17
N ASN A 903 -26.93 17.25 -6.36
CA ASN A 903 -26.65 16.44 -5.19
C ASN A 903 -26.36 14.99 -5.62
N THR A 904 -25.15 14.74 -6.07
CA THR A 904 -24.47 13.45 -5.82
C THR A 904 -23.63 13.60 -4.56
N ASN A 905 -24.26 13.61 -3.39
CA ASN A 905 -23.57 13.29 -2.14
C ASN A 905 -24.16 11.99 -1.63
N ASN A 906 -23.51 10.85 -1.90
CA ASN A 906 -22.20 10.51 -1.36
C ASN A 906 -22.21 10.65 0.16
N LEU A 907 -22.34 9.49 0.79
CA LEU A 907 -22.21 9.22 2.20
C LEU A 907 -20.75 9.43 2.65
N LEU A 908 -20.17 10.61 2.43
CA LEU A 908 -18.92 10.98 3.07
C LEU A 908 -19.22 11.50 4.48
N THR A 909 -19.29 10.51 5.35
CA THR A 909 -19.04 10.58 6.79
C THR A 909 -17.99 11.63 7.13
N ASP A 910 -18.29 12.48 8.12
CA ASP A 910 -17.36 13.47 8.69
C ASP A 910 -15.97 12.86 9.01
N VAL A 911 -14.90 13.52 8.56
CA VAL A 911 -13.50 13.11 8.78
C VAL A 911 -13.22 13.12 10.28
N LYS A 912 -12.84 11.98 10.87
CA LYS A 912 -12.54 11.89 12.30
C LYS A 912 -11.04 11.74 12.54
N ILE A 913 -10.54 12.41 13.58
CA ILE A 913 -9.14 12.35 14.01
C ILE A 913 -9.01 11.74 15.41
N TYR A 914 -8.08 10.81 15.61
CA TYR A 914 -7.84 10.19 16.92
C TYR A 914 -6.43 9.57 17.02
N PRO A 915 -5.82 9.44 18.22
CA PRO A 915 -6.27 10.05 19.47
C PRO A 915 -6.09 11.58 19.42
N ASN A 916 -6.96 12.32 20.11
CA ASN A 916 -6.80 13.76 20.31
C ASN A 916 -7.12 14.06 21.79
N PRO A 917 -6.12 14.32 22.64
CA PRO A 917 -4.73 14.65 22.32
C PRO A 917 -3.87 13.48 21.80
N VAL A 918 -2.89 13.78 20.96
CA VAL A 918 -1.96 12.83 20.31
C VAL A 918 -0.54 12.95 20.85
N LYS A 919 0.17 11.82 20.97
CA LYS A 919 1.62 11.82 21.24
C LYS A 919 2.43 11.70 19.95
N ASP A 920 2.35 10.58 19.25
CA ASP A 920 3.29 10.32 18.15
C ASP A 920 2.57 10.14 16.80
N MET A 921 1.41 9.48 16.79
CA MET A 921 0.65 9.15 15.57
C MET A 921 -0.80 9.63 15.67
N LEU A 922 -1.21 10.49 14.73
CA LEU A 922 -2.59 10.98 14.60
C LEU A 922 -3.27 10.21 13.46
N HIS A 923 -4.29 9.41 13.77
CA HIS A 923 -5.08 8.68 12.78
C HIS A 923 -6.24 9.52 12.26
N ILE A 924 -6.53 9.38 10.97
CA ILE A 924 -7.60 10.04 10.24
C ILE A 924 -8.45 8.96 9.58
N SER A 925 -9.75 8.97 9.90
CA SER A 925 -10.74 8.06 9.32
C SER A 925 -11.81 8.87 8.60
N ASN A 926 -12.57 8.21 7.71
CA ASN A 926 -13.63 8.83 6.91
C ASN A 926 -13.14 9.93 5.94
N THR A 927 -11.92 9.78 5.41
CA THR A 927 -11.36 10.66 4.37
C THR A 927 -11.16 9.87 3.08
N THR A 928 -11.39 10.53 1.94
CA THR A 928 -11.02 10.05 0.59
C THR A 928 -9.73 10.70 0.08
N SER A 929 -9.23 11.72 0.79
CA SER A 929 -7.97 12.37 0.49
C SER A 929 -6.87 11.79 1.37
N GLU A 930 -5.77 11.41 0.74
CA GLU A 930 -4.54 11.01 1.41
C GLU A 930 -3.61 12.19 1.67
N ASP A 931 -3.83 13.36 1.07
CA ASP A 931 -2.99 14.52 1.29
C ASP A 931 -3.39 15.25 2.58
N TYR A 932 -2.41 15.60 3.40
CA TYR A 932 -2.62 16.41 4.60
C TYR A 932 -1.68 17.62 4.65
N LYS A 933 -2.15 18.67 5.33
CA LYS A 933 -1.37 19.85 5.72
C LYS A 933 -1.62 20.17 7.19
N ILE A 934 -0.57 20.36 7.98
CA ILE A 934 -0.65 20.77 9.38
C ILE A 934 -0.21 22.22 9.50
N PHE A 935 -1.05 23.03 10.12
CA PHE A 935 -0.82 24.44 10.42
C PHE A 935 -0.73 24.64 11.95
N ASP A 936 0.06 25.61 12.37
CA ASP A 936 -0.07 26.14 13.73
C ASP A 936 -1.37 26.95 13.87
N MET A 937 -1.70 27.37 15.10
CA MET A 937 -2.89 28.19 15.35
C MET A 937 -2.80 29.61 14.75
N GLY A 938 -1.64 30.03 14.26
CA GLY A 938 -1.44 31.28 13.52
C GLY A 938 -1.62 31.15 12.02
N GLY A 939 -1.92 29.94 11.51
CA GLY A 939 -2.11 29.65 10.09
C GLY A 939 -0.83 29.39 9.30
N LYS A 940 0.33 29.29 9.97
CA LYS A 940 1.60 28.94 9.30
C LYS A 940 1.65 27.44 9.05
N LEU A 941 1.97 27.06 7.81
CA LEU A 941 2.20 25.65 7.45
C LEU A 941 3.43 25.11 8.17
N ILE A 942 3.26 24.03 8.93
CA ILE A 942 4.31 23.38 9.72
C ILE A 942 4.77 22.07 9.07
N SER A 943 3.84 21.32 8.48
CA SER A 943 4.13 20.03 7.84
C SER A 943 3.07 19.71 6.79
N SER A 944 3.44 18.97 5.75
CA SER A 944 2.50 18.46 4.74
C SER A 944 3.03 17.15 4.16
N GLY A 945 2.14 16.27 3.76
CA GLY A 945 2.52 15.00 3.17
C GLY A 945 1.32 14.14 2.85
N LYS A 946 1.54 12.84 2.67
CA LYS A 946 0.48 11.85 2.49
C LYS A 946 0.26 11.04 3.76
N LEU A 947 -0.98 10.61 3.99
CA LEU A 947 -1.35 9.70 5.06
C LEU A 947 -0.71 8.34 4.81
N GLU A 948 0.03 7.82 5.79
CA GLU A 948 0.54 6.45 5.75
C GLU A 948 -0.47 5.56 6.49
N ARG A 949 -1.18 4.69 5.74
CA ARG A 949 -2.25 3.83 6.30
C ARG A 949 -3.30 4.62 7.11
N GLY A 950 -3.68 5.81 6.64
CA GLY A 950 -4.66 6.67 7.31
C GLY A 950 -4.14 7.38 8.55
N ALA A 951 -2.81 7.54 8.71
CA ALA A 951 -2.22 8.19 9.87
C ALA A 951 -1.09 9.16 9.51
N VAL A 952 -0.80 10.06 10.44
CA VAL A 952 0.26 11.07 10.35
C VAL A 952 1.17 11.00 11.56
N ASN A 953 2.48 10.93 11.32
CA ASN A 953 3.49 11.04 12.37
C ASN A 953 3.69 12.51 12.76
N VAL A 954 3.29 12.83 14.00
CA VAL A 954 3.35 14.16 14.60
C VAL A 954 4.39 14.27 15.71
N ASN A 955 5.28 13.28 15.86
CA ASN A 955 6.32 13.27 16.89
C ASN A 955 7.30 14.46 16.76
N HIS A 956 7.51 14.95 15.54
CA HIS A 956 8.34 16.12 15.27
C HIS A 956 7.72 17.46 15.71
N LEU A 957 6.43 17.49 16.06
CA LEU A 957 5.74 18.70 16.52
C LEU A 957 6.01 18.93 18.01
N ILE A 958 6.23 20.20 18.38
CA ILE A 958 6.28 20.60 19.79
C ILE A 958 4.89 20.52 20.43
N LYS A 959 4.82 20.50 21.77
CA LYS A 959 3.53 20.46 22.48
C LYS A 959 2.71 21.71 22.17
N GLY A 960 1.46 21.54 21.75
CA GLY A 960 0.63 22.67 21.30
C GLY A 960 -0.65 22.25 20.59
N ALA A 961 -1.48 23.24 20.22
CA ALA A 961 -2.66 23.03 19.38
C ALA A 961 -2.30 23.29 17.91
N TYR A 962 -2.82 22.46 17.02
CA TYR A 962 -2.57 22.51 15.58
C TYR A 962 -3.87 22.28 14.80
N MET A 963 -3.89 22.73 13.55
CA MET A 963 -4.95 22.42 12.58
C MET A 963 -4.39 21.46 11.54
N ILE A 964 -5.02 20.32 11.33
CA ILE A 964 -4.74 19.43 10.21
C ILE A 964 -5.84 19.57 9.15
N GLN A 965 -5.46 19.86 7.91
CA GLN A 965 -6.31 19.90 6.75
C GLN A 965 -6.11 18.62 5.93
N ILE A 966 -7.19 17.91 5.63
CA ILE A 966 -7.22 16.72 4.76
C ILE A 966 -8.28 16.99 3.68
N GLY A 967 -7.84 17.11 2.43
CA GLY A 967 -8.68 17.66 1.34
C GLY A 967 -9.22 19.06 1.66
N GLU A 968 -10.53 19.24 1.59
CA GLU A 968 -11.23 20.49 1.95
C GLU A 968 -11.59 20.58 3.45
N THR A 969 -11.36 19.53 4.23
CA THR A 969 -11.78 19.46 5.63
C THR A 969 -10.63 19.77 6.57
N ALA A 970 -10.82 20.70 7.52
CA ALA A 970 -9.83 21.03 8.54
C ALA A 970 -10.32 20.62 9.95
N LYS A 971 -9.47 19.95 10.73
CA LYS A 971 -9.74 19.52 12.11
C LYS A 971 -8.63 19.98 13.05
N ARG A 972 -9.01 20.37 14.28
CA ARG A 972 -8.06 20.78 15.33
C ARG A 972 -7.61 19.58 16.15
N PHE A 973 -6.29 19.45 16.40
CA PHE A 973 -5.74 18.47 17.33
C PHE A 973 -4.75 19.06 18.33
N ILE A 974 -4.54 18.37 19.45
CA ILE A 974 -3.62 18.76 20.53
C ILE A 974 -2.45 17.76 20.57
N LYS A 975 -1.21 18.25 20.40
CA LYS A 975 0.03 17.49 20.59
C LYS A 975 0.46 17.56 22.05
N ASN A 976 0.58 16.40 22.69
CA ASN A 976 1.00 16.23 24.10
C ASN A 976 2.47 15.90 24.28
#